data_AF-A8NAJ7-F1
#
_entry.id   AF-A8NAJ7-F1
#
_cell.length_a   1.000
_cell.length_b   1.000
_cell.length_c   1.000
_cell.angle_alpha   90.00
_cell.angle_beta   90.00
_cell.angle_gamma   90.00
#
_symmetry.space_group_name_H-M   'P 1'
#
loop_
_entity.id
_entity.type
_entity.pdbx_description
1 polymer ?
#
loop_
_entity_poly.entity_id
_entity_poly.type
_entity_poly.pdbx_seq_one_letter_code
_entity_poly.pdbx_strand_id
1 'polypeptide(L)'
;MVRPRFSSILSRADSNCSLGPDGGRSGRSYPRYPHAGSKITGAPVIAGGNVITGGTVSLNIYNTPKDAVNGKCFQQSVGLLLTKFLPVGSKGEGPKITSQELLDWFADSANFHLIQQHNYEKWTNGTLAWFTDSEDYLDWKAGKHRVLWGTGIPGAGKTILAARTIHDLQQLQRTSHQKICVVFAYCRYSAQLSVKDILESLVKQFLKTDPSLADLVKPLYSLHKEKETRPTQEELLELLRRFEERFDIGFYVIDGLDEAVVDTQFDLIKAIKTLRGRFALTSRPLKRLEAALPTTRFYPVTANHFDIGLLILGVVDRNPGFQRLLKEHSFQDELVRRISEKSKGMFLIAALQIEMVQHCLSILELQQALDRLPANLHDIYSQALERISGQQEQHARLAKHVLLWLVFGREALSFPNLQYALSLTLPDYPGGVDKEALVSICCGLVAVETETDLVRLVHFTAQDALAPILKDYIPDPHGILFAVAAQRLVDCGIVDNSAGMKTKGALGNALKGHRLLKYSYDHWAYHARECMTNPALRDKVLAFVRRCKSFPEEDPYSYKLTFLSPLHVVARHGFHSILDEVLQIAGGKVTLRTCGPRKATPLMLASEHGHVEVVDALLRYTRSSMLWSTLSGEGRLGSHLLLRQLNLQDSKGMTALMFASKEGHEGTVQRLLKHKDTQVNLANKYGQTALMLASKNDHEGTVQRLLAHKDTQVNLADDYGRTAFMLASENGHEGTVQRLLAHEVTQVNLADNDNDGGTGLMLASLYGHAGTVQDLLEHKDTRVKCR
;
A
#
# COMPACT_ATOMS: atom_id res chain seq x y z
N MET A 1 -45.89 -76.07 9.18
CA MET A 1 -44.73 -75.16 9.31
C MET A 1 -44.71 -74.28 8.05
N VAL A 2 -45.44 -73.14 7.90
CA VAL A 2 -45.57 -71.87 8.69
C VAL A 2 -44.43 -70.91 8.26
N ARG A 3 -44.56 -69.86 7.41
CA ARG A 3 -45.49 -68.69 7.23
C ARG A 3 -45.61 -67.80 8.50
N PRO A 4 -45.95 -66.48 8.46
CA PRO A 4 -46.15 -65.52 7.33
C PRO A 4 -45.64 -64.04 7.59
N ARG A 5 -45.56 -63.14 6.58
CA ARG A 5 -46.41 -61.93 6.21
C ARG A 5 -46.30 -60.67 7.16
N PHE A 6 -46.54 -59.39 6.80
CA PHE A 6 -47.23 -58.70 5.68
C PHE A 6 -46.88 -57.17 5.64
N SER A 7 -47.26 -56.53 4.53
CA SER A 7 -47.35 -55.11 4.14
C SER A 7 -48.55 -54.30 4.73
N SER A 8 -48.54 -52.96 4.63
CA SER A 8 -49.69 -52.05 4.27
C SER A 8 -49.33 -50.57 4.57
N ILE A 9 -50.07 -49.50 4.24
CA ILE A 9 -50.72 -48.90 3.05
C ILE A 9 -51.30 -47.53 3.55
N LEU A 10 -51.25 -46.50 2.68
CA LEU A 10 -51.97 -45.20 2.60
C LEU A 10 -53.13 -44.81 3.56
N SER A 11 -53.19 -43.53 3.97
CA SER A 11 -54.24 -42.50 3.68
C SER A 11 -54.12 -41.29 4.65
N ARG A 12 -53.99 -40.03 4.19
CA ARG A 12 -55.02 -39.00 3.90
C ARG A 12 -56.04 -38.74 5.03
N ALA A 13 -56.01 -37.53 5.60
CA ALA A 13 -57.19 -36.81 6.09
C ALA A 13 -56.92 -35.28 6.16
N ASP A 14 -57.77 -34.54 5.48
CA ASP A 14 -57.92 -33.09 5.45
C ASP A 14 -58.35 -32.49 6.80
N SER A 15 -58.03 -31.22 7.06
CA SER A 15 -59.03 -30.25 7.55
C SER A 15 -58.53 -28.80 7.43
N ASN A 16 -59.25 -28.05 6.57
CA ASN A 16 -59.32 -26.60 6.51
C ASN A 16 -59.75 -25.99 7.86
N CYS A 17 -59.30 -24.76 8.14
CA CYS A 17 -60.15 -23.73 8.75
C CYS A 17 -59.63 -22.33 8.38
N SER A 18 -60.02 -21.88 7.19
CA SER A 18 -60.38 -20.49 6.94
C SER A 18 -61.82 -20.27 7.39
N LEU A 19 -62.04 -19.33 8.31
CA LEU A 19 -63.33 -18.67 8.51
C LEU A 19 -63.09 -17.16 8.45
N GLY A 20 -63.65 -16.54 7.41
CA GLY A 20 -63.87 -15.10 7.32
C GLY A 20 -65.15 -14.71 8.06
N PRO A 21 -66.02 -13.92 7.42
CA PRO A 21 -66.16 -12.48 7.61
C PRO A 21 -67.49 -12.09 8.26
N ASP A 22 -67.61 -10.83 8.70
CA ASP A 22 -68.81 -9.97 8.70
C ASP A 22 -68.42 -8.66 9.43
N GLY A 23 -68.73 -7.44 8.99
CA GLY A 23 -69.85 -6.96 8.19
C GLY A 23 -70.66 -5.98 9.04
N GLY A 24 -70.39 -4.66 8.93
CA GLY A 24 -71.19 -3.66 9.66
C GLY A 24 -70.71 -2.22 9.52
N ARG A 25 -71.48 -1.41 8.78
CA ARG A 25 -71.21 -0.03 8.35
C ARG A 25 -71.42 1.03 9.44
N SER A 26 -70.61 2.09 9.40
CA SER A 26 -70.94 3.54 9.45
C SER A 26 -69.62 4.29 9.70
N GLY A 27 -69.27 5.46 9.16
CA GLY A 27 -69.86 6.44 8.25
C GLY A 27 -69.08 7.76 8.46
N ARG A 28 -68.76 8.47 7.35
CA ARG A 28 -68.19 9.85 7.24
C ARG A 28 -66.67 9.97 7.48
N SER A 29 -65.87 10.74 6.75
CA SER A 29 -66.06 11.63 5.58
C SER A 29 -64.69 12.06 5.05
N TYR A 30 -64.50 12.07 3.72
CA TYR A 30 -63.37 12.69 3.02
C TYR A 30 -63.50 14.23 2.97
N PRO A 31 -62.43 14.94 2.57
CA PRO A 31 -62.57 15.77 1.39
C PRO A 31 -61.47 15.57 0.33
N ARG A 32 -61.89 15.74 -0.93
CA ARG A 32 -61.13 15.76 -2.19
C ARG A 32 -60.87 17.23 -2.58
N TYR A 33 -59.65 17.50 -3.10
CA TYR A 33 -59.25 18.26 -4.32
C TYR A 33 -59.83 19.68 -4.60
N PRO A 34 -59.13 20.61 -5.32
CA PRO A 34 -58.66 20.33 -6.70
C PRO A 34 -57.41 21.02 -7.25
N HIS A 35 -56.97 20.45 -8.37
CA HIS A 35 -56.06 20.99 -9.38
C HIS A 35 -56.66 22.17 -10.17
N ALA A 36 -55.81 23.14 -10.49
CA ALA A 36 -55.73 23.91 -11.75
C ALA A 36 -54.30 24.53 -11.75
N GLY A 37 -53.45 24.48 -12.77
CA GLY A 37 -53.67 24.56 -14.21
C GLY A 37 -53.17 25.93 -14.69
N SER A 38 -51.92 26.03 -15.17
CA SER A 38 -51.51 26.91 -16.29
C SER A 38 -49.99 26.93 -16.51
N LYS A 39 -49.63 26.89 -17.80
CA LYS A 39 -48.32 27.19 -18.40
C LYS A 39 -48.01 28.69 -18.32
N ILE A 40 -46.80 29.07 -18.75
CA ILE A 40 -46.32 30.35 -19.39
C ILE A 40 -44.98 30.75 -18.73
N THR A 41 -43.82 30.40 -19.29
CA THR A 41 -42.96 31.19 -20.21
C THR A 41 -42.64 32.63 -19.73
N GLY A 42 -41.36 32.94 -19.54
CA GLY A 42 -40.90 34.33 -19.46
C GLY A 42 -39.53 34.53 -18.79
N ALA A 43 -38.48 34.64 -19.59
CA ALA A 43 -37.37 35.55 -19.33
C ALA A 43 -37.56 36.80 -20.23
N PRO A 44 -36.79 37.89 -20.12
CA PRO A 44 -36.25 38.60 -18.96
C PRO A 44 -36.69 40.09 -18.95
N VAL A 45 -36.39 40.86 -17.90
CA VAL A 45 -36.47 42.34 -17.95
C VAL A 45 -35.18 42.95 -17.43
N ILE A 46 -34.60 43.79 -18.28
CA ILE A 46 -33.46 44.69 -18.07
C ILE A 46 -33.97 45.99 -17.44
N ALA A 47 -33.27 46.51 -16.43
CA ALA A 47 -33.20 47.94 -16.09
C ALA A 47 -31.86 48.14 -15.34
N GLY A 48 -30.89 48.87 -15.88
CA GLY A 48 -30.75 50.32 -15.73
C GLY A 48 -30.24 50.61 -14.30
N GLY A 49 -28.99 50.97 -14.03
CA GLY A 49 -28.14 51.97 -14.65
C GLY A 49 -27.77 52.95 -13.55
N ASN A 50 -26.48 53.09 -13.23
CA ASN A 50 -25.96 54.32 -12.63
C ASN A 50 -24.46 54.44 -12.89
N VAL A 51 -24.16 55.54 -13.57
CA VAL A 51 -22.84 56.07 -13.92
C VAL A 51 -22.31 56.83 -12.72
N ILE A 52 -21.07 56.55 -12.30
CA ILE A 52 -20.17 57.58 -11.76
C ILE A 52 -18.83 57.41 -12.47
N THR A 53 -18.54 58.43 -13.28
CA THR A 53 -17.24 58.92 -13.78
C THR A 53 -16.09 58.67 -12.80
N GLY A 54 -14.86 58.30 -13.15
CA GLY A 54 -14.01 58.73 -14.25
C GLY A 54 -12.58 58.72 -13.69
N GLY A 55 -11.63 58.16 -14.43
CA GLY A 55 -10.24 58.00 -13.98
C GLY A 55 -9.41 57.18 -14.95
N THR A 56 -9.19 57.73 -16.14
CA THR A 56 -8.23 57.23 -17.13
C THR A 56 -6.80 57.38 -16.62
N VAL A 57 -6.04 56.29 -16.62
CA VAL A 57 -4.62 56.33 -17.00
C VAL A 57 -4.36 55.19 -17.97
N SER A 58 -4.09 55.58 -19.21
CA SER A 58 -3.58 54.74 -20.28
C SER A 58 -2.08 54.50 -20.08
N LEU A 59 -1.58 53.29 -20.37
CA LEU A 59 -0.21 53.07 -20.82
C LEU A 59 -0.16 51.88 -21.80
N ASN A 60 -0.25 52.25 -23.08
CA ASN A 60 0.37 51.61 -24.25
C ASN A 60 1.91 51.53 -24.06
N ILE A 61 2.78 50.73 -24.70
CA ILE A 61 2.78 49.75 -25.81
C ILE A 61 4.19 49.10 -25.78
N TYR A 62 4.29 47.81 -26.14
CA TYR A 62 5.40 47.01 -26.70
C TYR A 62 6.89 47.43 -26.58
N ASN A 63 7.77 46.48 -26.20
CA ASN A 63 8.91 46.07 -27.02
C ASN A 63 9.58 44.73 -26.63
N THR A 64 10.22 44.15 -27.64
CA THR A 64 10.75 42.79 -27.95
C THR A 64 11.96 42.27 -27.13
N PRO A 65 12.39 40.99 -27.32
CA PRO A 65 13.15 40.21 -26.35
C PRO A 65 14.66 40.34 -26.53
N LYS A 66 15.36 40.54 -25.41
CA LYS A 66 16.74 40.14 -25.10
C LYS A 66 17.09 40.79 -23.77
N ASP A 67 16.95 40.02 -22.71
CA ASP A 67 17.82 40.03 -21.52
C ASP A 67 17.24 39.02 -20.53
N ALA A 68 17.81 37.82 -20.57
CA ALA A 68 17.86 36.95 -19.42
C ALA A 68 18.72 37.62 -18.33
N VAL A 69 18.61 37.09 -17.11
CA VAL A 69 19.38 37.46 -15.90
C VAL A 69 18.73 38.59 -15.07
N ASN A 70 17.66 38.23 -14.35
CA ASN A 70 17.67 38.26 -12.88
C ASN A 70 16.28 37.85 -12.36
N GLY A 71 16.26 36.80 -11.54
CA GLY A 71 15.06 36.34 -10.85
C GLY A 71 14.52 37.42 -9.93
N LYS A 72 13.39 38.02 -10.31
CA LYS A 72 12.53 38.88 -9.48
C LYS A 72 11.22 39.18 -10.23
N CYS A 73 10.46 38.13 -10.57
CA CYS A 73 9.05 38.29 -10.94
C CYS A 73 8.18 37.13 -10.43
N PHE A 74 8.59 36.53 -9.30
CA PHE A 74 7.94 35.37 -8.66
C PHE A 74 7.54 35.65 -7.20
N GLN A 75 7.49 36.92 -6.78
CA GLN A 75 7.21 37.29 -5.38
C GLN A 75 5.93 38.11 -5.15
N GLN A 76 5.13 38.40 -6.19
CA GLN A 76 3.96 39.28 -6.03
C GLN A 76 2.57 38.67 -6.29
N SER A 77 2.47 37.41 -6.71
CA SER A 77 1.16 36.79 -7.02
C SER A 77 0.75 35.64 -6.09
N VAL A 78 1.65 35.18 -5.21
CA VAL A 78 1.34 34.20 -4.12
C VAL A 78 0.96 34.91 -2.81
N GLY A 79 1.21 36.21 -2.70
CA GLY A 79 0.87 37.03 -1.52
C GLY A 79 -0.62 37.40 -1.38
N LEU A 80 -1.47 37.07 -2.36
CA LEU A 80 -2.87 37.54 -2.41
C LEU A 80 -3.94 36.48 -2.12
N LEU A 81 -3.58 35.20 -1.97
CA LEU A 81 -4.52 34.11 -1.66
C LEU A 81 -4.46 33.61 -0.21
N LEU A 82 -3.39 33.94 0.53
CA LEU A 82 -3.32 33.73 1.99
C LEU A 82 -3.73 34.97 2.81
N THR A 83 -3.98 36.11 2.16
CA THR A 83 -4.44 37.35 2.81
C THR A 83 -5.96 37.55 2.75
N LYS A 84 -6.73 36.66 2.11
CA LYS A 84 -8.20 36.76 2.00
C LYS A 84 -9.04 35.80 2.87
N PHE A 85 -8.42 35.12 3.83
CA PHE A 85 -9.16 34.40 4.88
C PHE A 85 -8.63 34.78 6.26
N LEU A 86 -8.77 36.06 6.62
CA LEU A 86 -8.85 36.46 8.02
C LEU A 86 -10.30 36.29 8.48
N PRO A 87 -10.60 35.51 9.53
CA PRO A 87 -11.91 35.59 10.15
C PRO A 87 -12.04 36.97 10.82
N VAL A 88 -13.15 37.65 10.52
CA VAL A 88 -13.63 38.79 11.31
C VAL A 88 -13.66 38.38 12.77
N GLY A 89 -13.00 39.18 13.62
CA GLY A 89 -12.62 38.80 14.97
C GLY A 89 -13.77 38.24 15.81
N SER A 90 -13.58 37.02 16.30
CA SER A 90 -14.21 36.53 17.53
C SER A 90 -13.09 36.23 18.53
N LYS A 91 -12.95 37.09 19.55
CA LYS A 91 -12.12 36.79 20.73
C LYS A 91 -12.70 35.57 21.43
N GLY A 92 -12.13 34.42 21.15
CA GLY A 92 -12.24 33.20 21.94
C GLY A 92 -10.92 32.46 21.78
N GLU A 93 -10.10 32.44 22.84
CA GLU A 93 -8.88 31.63 22.88
C GLU A 93 -9.29 30.15 22.81
N GLY A 94 -9.34 29.61 21.59
CA GLY A 94 -9.35 28.16 21.38
C GLY A 94 -8.06 27.56 21.92
N PRO A 95 -8.06 26.28 22.32
CA PRO A 95 -6.89 25.64 22.92
C PRO A 95 -5.68 25.76 21.98
N LYS A 96 -4.56 26.27 22.51
CA LYS A 96 -3.29 26.36 21.77
C LYS A 96 -2.86 24.96 21.36
N ILE A 97 -2.90 24.69 20.06
CA ILE A 97 -2.45 23.42 19.47
C ILE A 97 -0.96 23.27 19.80
N THR A 98 -0.61 22.23 20.55
CA THR A 98 0.77 22.01 21.00
C THR A 98 1.60 21.32 19.92
N SER A 99 2.92 21.53 19.92
CA SER A 99 3.81 20.82 19.00
C SER A 99 3.75 19.29 19.18
N GLN A 100 3.51 18.83 20.42
CA GLN A 100 3.33 17.41 20.70
C GLN A 100 2.03 16.88 20.07
N GLU A 101 0.93 17.62 20.17
CA GLU A 101 -0.36 17.24 19.53
C GLU A 101 -0.22 17.10 18.01
N LEU A 102 0.59 17.94 17.36
CA LEU A 102 0.89 17.82 15.93
C LEU A 102 1.77 16.61 15.60
N LEU A 103 2.73 16.28 16.47
CA LEU A 103 3.55 15.07 16.29
C LEU A 103 2.72 13.80 16.49
N ASP A 104 1.84 13.77 17.49
CA ASP A 104 0.94 12.65 17.79
C ASP A 104 -0.15 12.49 16.72
N TRP A 105 -0.41 13.54 15.93
CA TRP A 105 -1.39 13.48 14.86
C TRP A 105 -0.94 12.57 13.71
N PHE A 106 0.33 12.59 13.31
CA PHE A 106 0.83 11.70 12.27
C PHE A 106 0.97 10.25 12.81
N ALA A 107 0.86 9.22 11.98
CA ALA A 107 0.91 7.83 12.45
C ALA A 107 2.29 7.43 12.97
N ASP A 108 2.35 6.60 14.01
CA ASP A 108 3.59 5.92 14.46
C ASP A 108 3.79 4.59 13.75
N SER A 109 3.50 4.54 12.44
CA SER A 109 3.58 3.31 11.65
C SER A 109 5.02 2.76 11.57
N ALA A 110 6.04 3.61 11.71
CA ALA A 110 7.42 3.19 11.89
C ALA A 110 8.28 4.20 12.66
N ASN A 111 9.00 3.71 13.68
CA ASN A 111 10.04 4.48 14.37
C ASN A 111 11.42 4.18 13.76
N PHE A 112 11.78 4.93 12.72
CA PHE A 112 13.06 4.74 12.02
C PHE A 112 14.28 5.07 12.89
N HIS A 113 14.16 5.93 13.91
CA HIS A 113 15.28 6.26 14.80
C HIS A 113 15.76 5.04 15.60
N LEU A 114 14.84 4.20 16.09
CA LEU A 114 15.20 2.96 16.77
C LEU A 114 15.93 2.00 15.83
N ILE A 115 15.46 1.91 14.58
CA ILE A 115 16.12 1.10 13.55
C ILE A 115 17.54 1.61 13.28
N GLN A 116 17.70 2.93 13.12
CA GLN A 116 19.01 3.54 12.92
C GLN A 116 19.95 3.28 14.11
N GLN A 117 19.45 3.38 15.34
CA GLN A 117 20.24 3.09 16.55
C GLN A 117 20.74 1.64 16.54
N HIS A 118 19.87 0.66 16.34
CA HIS A 118 20.26 -0.75 16.28
C HIS A 118 21.24 -1.05 15.14
N ASN A 119 21.08 -0.42 13.98
CA ASN A 119 22.00 -0.60 12.86
C ASN A 119 23.37 0.03 13.15
N TYR A 120 23.40 1.18 13.84
CA TYR A 120 24.61 1.85 14.25
C TYR A 120 25.39 1.05 15.30
N GLU A 121 24.71 0.42 16.26
CA GLU A 121 25.34 -0.46 17.25
C GLU A 121 26.01 -1.70 16.63
N LYS A 122 25.56 -2.13 15.45
CA LYS A 122 26.18 -3.22 14.67
C LYS A 122 27.38 -2.77 13.84
N TRP A 123 27.54 -1.47 13.61
CA TRP A 123 28.64 -0.94 12.80
C TRP A 123 29.97 -1.09 13.55
N THR A 124 31.01 -1.53 12.83
CA THR A 124 32.37 -1.66 13.37
C THR A 124 33.18 -0.42 13.03
N ASN A 125 33.71 0.28 14.04
CA ASN A 125 34.52 1.48 13.84
C ASN A 125 35.66 1.24 12.84
N GLY A 126 35.87 2.19 11.93
CA GLY A 126 36.90 2.13 10.90
C GLY A 126 36.48 1.43 9.59
N THR A 127 35.36 0.71 9.57
CA THR A 127 34.82 0.13 8.33
C THR A 127 34.12 1.20 7.47
N LEU A 128 34.05 0.98 6.15
CA LEU A 128 33.40 1.86 5.16
C LEU A 128 34.06 3.23 4.95
N ALA A 129 35.29 3.44 5.45
CA ALA A 129 36.04 4.67 5.17
C ALA A 129 36.23 4.89 3.66
N TRP A 130 36.47 3.81 2.91
CA TRP A 130 36.57 3.83 1.45
C TRP A 130 35.35 4.45 0.77
N PHE A 131 34.15 4.34 1.36
CA PHE A 131 32.93 4.92 0.83
C PHE A 131 32.83 6.40 1.18
N THR A 132 33.02 6.77 2.45
CA THR A 132 32.93 8.16 2.88
C THR A 132 34.01 9.05 2.28
N ASP A 133 35.13 8.45 1.88
CA ASP A 133 36.25 9.13 1.25
C ASP A 133 36.19 9.02 -0.29
N SER A 134 35.19 8.33 -0.84
CA SER A 134 35.02 8.16 -2.28
C SER A 134 34.59 9.47 -2.96
N GLU A 135 35.07 9.67 -4.18
CA GLU A 135 34.68 10.81 -5.01
C GLU A 135 33.16 10.84 -5.23
N ASP A 136 32.54 9.69 -5.50
CA ASP A 136 31.10 9.56 -5.70
C ASP A 136 30.28 10.07 -4.50
N TYR A 137 30.68 9.71 -3.28
CA TYR A 137 30.01 10.16 -2.06
C TYR A 137 30.23 11.65 -1.81
N LEU A 138 31.48 12.11 -1.92
CA LEU A 138 31.83 13.51 -1.68
C LEU A 138 31.16 14.44 -2.70
N ASP A 139 31.09 14.04 -3.96
CA ASP A 139 30.45 14.79 -5.03
C ASP A 139 28.93 14.90 -4.84
N TRP A 140 28.28 13.79 -4.47
CA TRP A 140 26.87 13.81 -4.09
C TRP A 140 26.64 14.68 -2.85
N LYS A 141 27.47 14.52 -1.82
CA LYS A 141 27.38 15.30 -0.57
C LYS A 141 27.62 16.78 -0.81
N ALA A 142 28.44 17.17 -1.79
CA ALA A 142 28.63 18.55 -2.23
C ALA A 142 27.47 19.08 -3.09
N GLY A 143 26.67 18.18 -3.69
CA GLY A 143 25.49 18.53 -4.49
C GLY A 143 25.69 18.46 -6.00
N LYS A 144 26.77 17.84 -6.49
CA LYS A 144 26.95 17.58 -7.93
C LYS A 144 25.90 16.59 -8.47
N HIS A 145 25.43 15.69 -7.62
CA HIS A 145 24.38 14.74 -7.92
C HIS A 145 23.23 14.86 -6.92
N ARG A 146 22.00 14.74 -7.41
CA ARG A 146 20.80 14.74 -6.55
C ARG A 146 20.54 13.39 -5.90
N VAL A 147 20.79 12.31 -6.65
CA VAL A 147 20.54 10.93 -6.19
C VAL A 147 21.82 10.13 -6.29
N LEU A 148 22.23 9.52 -5.17
CA LEU A 148 23.29 8.54 -5.06
C LEU A 148 22.64 7.19 -4.70
N TRP A 149 22.82 6.17 -5.53
CA TRP A 149 22.11 4.90 -5.37
C TRP A 149 23.08 3.71 -5.31
N GLY A 150 23.17 3.11 -4.12
CA GLY A 150 23.99 1.95 -3.83
C GLY A 150 23.26 0.66 -4.18
N THR A 151 23.79 -0.10 -5.13
CA THR A 151 23.22 -1.40 -5.50
C THR A 151 24.17 -2.54 -5.12
N GLY A 152 23.64 -3.61 -4.54
CA GLY A 152 24.50 -4.70 -4.09
C GLY A 152 23.76 -5.99 -3.80
N ILE A 153 24.50 -7.09 -3.79
CA ILE A 153 23.97 -8.42 -3.47
C ILE A 153 23.41 -8.47 -2.03
N PRO A 154 22.51 -9.41 -1.72
CA PRO A 154 22.07 -9.65 -0.34
C PRO A 154 23.28 -9.83 0.59
N GLY A 155 23.27 -9.22 1.78
CA GLY A 155 24.33 -9.39 2.77
C GLY A 155 25.63 -8.61 2.49
N ALA A 156 25.68 -7.78 1.44
CA ALA A 156 26.84 -6.94 1.10
C ALA A 156 27.06 -5.73 2.03
N GLY A 157 26.23 -5.52 3.06
CA GLY A 157 26.40 -4.42 4.03
C GLY A 157 25.67 -3.11 3.69
N LYS A 158 24.72 -3.13 2.74
CA LYS A 158 23.91 -1.96 2.32
C LYS A 158 23.30 -1.17 3.49
N THR A 159 22.61 -1.86 4.42
CA THR A 159 21.99 -1.25 5.60
C THR A 159 23.00 -0.61 6.55
N ILE A 160 24.17 -1.22 6.72
CA ILE A 160 25.24 -0.64 7.55
C ILE A 160 25.85 0.60 6.85
N LEU A 161 25.95 0.57 5.52
CA LEU A 161 26.37 1.72 4.73
C LEU A 161 25.37 2.88 4.83
N ALA A 162 24.07 2.61 4.73
CA ALA A 162 23.03 3.61 4.96
C ALA A 162 23.12 4.20 6.38
N ALA A 163 23.31 3.35 7.40
CA ALA A 163 23.45 3.80 8.79
C ALA A 163 24.70 4.67 9.01
N ARG A 164 25.84 4.32 8.40
CA ARG A 164 27.07 5.12 8.42
C ARG A 164 26.89 6.46 7.72
N THR A 165 26.17 6.46 6.59
CA THR A 165 25.83 7.67 5.83
C THR A 165 24.98 8.62 6.68
N ILE A 166 23.93 8.11 7.33
CA ILE A 166 23.09 8.91 8.23
C ILE A 166 23.92 9.50 9.36
N HIS A 167 24.80 8.71 9.98
CA HIS A 167 25.67 9.21 11.05
C HIS A 167 26.60 10.33 10.57
N ASP A 168 27.22 10.17 9.40
CA ASP A 168 28.08 11.19 8.78
C ASP A 168 27.34 12.50 8.51
N LEU A 169 26.14 12.41 7.95
CA LEU A 169 25.31 13.56 7.63
C LEU A 169 24.76 14.24 8.90
N GLN A 170 24.43 13.47 9.93
CA GLN A 170 24.04 14.02 11.24
C GLN A 170 25.20 14.73 11.94
N GLN A 171 26.45 14.26 11.75
CA GLN A 171 27.63 15.00 12.21
C GLN A 171 27.74 16.32 11.44
N LEU A 172 27.62 16.31 10.11
CA LEU A 172 27.61 17.52 9.29
C LEU A 172 26.50 18.50 9.70
N GLN A 173 25.30 18.01 10.00
CA GLN A 173 24.19 18.84 10.45
C GLN A 173 24.50 19.59 11.75
N ARG A 174 25.32 19.02 12.64
CA ARG A 174 25.70 19.65 13.92
C ARG A 174 26.88 20.62 13.78
N THR A 175 27.78 20.38 12.83
CA THR A 175 29.03 21.14 12.69
C THR A 175 28.98 22.21 11.60
N SER A 176 28.07 22.10 10.64
CA SER A 176 27.94 23.05 9.54
C SER A 176 27.27 24.35 9.99
N HIS A 177 27.65 25.45 9.35
CA HIS A 177 26.96 26.74 9.46
C HIS A 177 25.69 26.81 8.60
N GLN A 178 25.53 25.89 7.65
CA GLN A 178 24.31 25.78 6.84
C GLN A 178 23.20 25.09 7.64
N LYS A 179 21.96 25.49 7.39
CA LYS A 179 20.78 24.88 7.99
C LYS A 179 20.46 23.57 7.26
N ILE A 180 21.00 22.46 7.77
CA ILE A 180 20.86 21.13 7.19
C ILE A 180 19.76 20.35 7.91
N CYS A 181 18.96 19.57 7.18
CA CYS A 181 18.07 18.56 7.75
C CYS A 181 18.41 17.18 7.19
N VAL A 182 18.55 16.19 8.07
CA VAL A 182 18.76 14.79 7.70
C VAL A 182 17.56 13.97 8.15
N VAL A 183 16.85 13.38 7.19
CA VAL A 183 15.74 12.46 7.43
C VAL A 183 16.01 11.12 6.75
N PHE A 184 15.42 10.06 7.29
CA PHE A 184 15.70 8.72 6.81
C PHE A 184 14.54 7.74 7.00
N ALA A 185 14.53 6.70 6.17
CA ALA A 185 13.54 5.63 6.19
C ALA A 185 14.17 4.26 5.91
N TYR A 186 13.60 3.21 6.49
CA TYR A 186 14.02 1.82 6.27
C TYR A 186 12.84 1.03 5.74
N CYS A 187 12.94 0.58 4.50
CA CYS A 187 12.02 -0.37 3.91
C CYS A 187 12.44 -1.79 4.34
N ARG A 188 11.47 -2.62 4.77
CA ARG A 188 11.70 -3.99 5.26
C ARG A 188 10.54 -4.91 4.90
N TYR A 189 10.80 -6.15 4.49
CA TYR A 189 9.72 -7.14 4.22
C TYR A 189 8.82 -7.38 5.44
N SER A 190 9.38 -7.30 6.65
CA SER A 190 8.65 -7.52 7.90
C SER A 190 7.69 -6.39 8.28
N ALA A 191 7.82 -5.22 7.64
CA ALA A 191 7.01 -4.04 7.88
C ALA A 191 6.55 -3.48 6.53
N GLN A 192 5.40 -3.95 6.05
CA GLN A 192 4.82 -3.55 4.76
C GLN A 192 4.23 -2.14 4.83
N LEU A 193 5.10 -1.14 4.97
CA LEU A 193 4.71 0.26 5.05
C LEU A 193 4.24 0.74 3.67
N SER A 194 3.12 1.48 3.67
CA SER A 194 2.71 2.25 2.50
C SER A 194 3.64 3.46 2.31
N VAL A 195 3.65 4.04 1.12
CA VAL A 195 4.37 5.31 0.89
C VAL A 195 3.87 6.40 1.83
N LYS A 196 2.57 6.43 2.13
CA LYS A 196 1.96 7.38 3.06
C LYS A 196 2.59 7.27 4.46
N ASP A 197 2.76 6.05 4.96
CA ASP A 197 3.40 5.80 6.26
C ASP A 197 4.83 6.35 6.31
N ILE A 198 5.59 6.15 5.21
CA ILE A 198 6.95 6.64 5.09
C ILE A 198 6.96 8.18 5.07
N LEU A 199 6.11 8.81 4.27
CA LEU A 199 6.02 10.27 4.17
C LEU A 199 5.60 10.92 5.49
N GLU A 200 4.62 10.35 6.21
CA GLU A 200 4.22 10.82 7.55
C GLU A 200 5.41 10.76 8.53
N SER A 201 6.20 9.68 8.49
CA SER A 201 7.40 9.55 9.33
C SER A 201 8.49 10.56 8.96
N LEU A 202 8.68 10.85 7.67
CA LEU A 202 9.61 11.91 7.23
C LEU A 202 9.15 13.29 7.70
N VAL A 203 7.85 13.61 7.58
CA VAL A 203 7.27 14.87 8.09
C VAL A 203 7.50 15.01 9.59
N LYS A 204 7.30 13.94 10.37
CA LYS A 204 7.62 13.93 11.81
C LYS A 204 9.09 14.24 12.08
N GLN A 205 10.01 13.69 11.31
CA GLN A 205 11.45 13.92 11.50
C GLN A 205 11.84 15.37 11.23
N PHE A 206 11.27 15.98 10.19
CA PHE A 206 11.43 17.42 9.94
C PHE A 206 10.93 18.27 11.11
N LEU A 207 9.70 18.00 11.60
CA LEU A 207 9.12 18.72 12.74
C LEU A 207 9.93 18.57 14.03
N LYS A 208 10.48 17.38 14.28
CA LYS A 208 11.37 17.13 15.42
C LYS A 208 12.70 17.88 15.28
N THR A 209 13.20 18.02 14.05
CA THR A 209 14.45 18.74 13.77
C THR A 209 14.29 20.24 13.93
N ASP A 210 13.18 20.81 13.45
CA ASP A 210 12.86 22.22 13.59
C ASP A 210 11.39 22.42 13.99
N PRO A 211 11.10 22.63 15.28
CA PRO A 211 9.74 22.85 15.78
C PRO A 211 9.03 24.07 15.18
N SER A 212 9.75 25.03 14.56
CA SER A 212 9.12 26.19 13.91
C SER A 212 8.29 25.81 12.69
N LEU A 213 8.53 24.63 12.11
CA LEU A 213 7.74 24.08 10.99
C LEU A 213 6.29 23.77 11.37
N ALA A 214 5.96 23.72 12.67
CA ALA A 214 4.61 23.48 13.16
C ALA A 214 3.59 24.46 12.56
N ASP A 215 3.98 25.70 12.26
CA ASP A 215 3.08 26.71 11.68
C ASP A 215 2.58 26.35 10.27
N LEU A 216 3.36 25.56 9.51
CA LEU A 216 2.94 25.05 8.19
C LEU A 216 1.99 23.86 8.31
N VAL A 217 2.02 23.14 9.44
CA VAL A 217 1.19 21.96 9.69
C VAL A 217 -0.17 22.32 10.27
N LYS A 218 -0.24 23.36 11.12
CA LYS A 218 -1.47 23.78 11.81
C LYS A 218 -2.69 23.93 10.89
N PRO A 219 -2.61 24.59 9.71
CA PRO A 219 -3.78 24.73 8.82
C PRO A 219 -4.29 23.37 8.33
N LEU A 220 -3.37 22.50 7.94
CA LEU A 220 -3.69 21.15 7.45
C LEU A 220 -4.29 20.30 8.59
N TYR A 221 -3.70 20.38 9.79
CA TYR A 221 -4.22 19.71 10.98
C TYR A 221 -5.65 20.13 11.32
N SER A 222 -5.92 21.45 11.37
CA SER A 222 -7.25 21.97 11.66
C SER A 222 -8.29 21.49 10.64
N LEU A 223 -7.95 21.52 9.34
CA LEU A 223 -8.82 21.06 8.25
C LEU A 223 -9.21 19.59 8.41
N HIS A 224 -8.23 18.72 8.66
CA HIS A 224 -8.48 17.28 8.80
C HIS A 224 -9.13 16.91 10.13
N LYS A 225 -8.84 17.67 11.21
CA LYS A 225 -9.50 17.50 12.50
C LYS A 225 -10.98 17.81 12.41
N GLU A 226 -11.36 18.88 11.71
CA GLU A 226 -12.78 19.24 11.47
C GLU A 226 -13.50 18.21 10.59
N LYS A 227 -12.82 17.71 9.55
CA LYS A 227 -13.39 16.73 8.60
C LYS A 227 -13.30 15.27 9.07
N GLU A 228 -12.72 14.99 10.24
CA GLU A 228 -12.42 13.64 10.74
C GLU A 228 -11.64 12.78 9.71
N THR A 229 -10.68 13.39 9.00
CA THR A 229 -9.87 12.74 7.97
C THR A 229 -8.38 12.71 8.34
N ARG A 230 -7.57 12.07 7.50
CA ARG A 230 -6.11 12.04 7.57
C ARG A 230 -5.53 12.72 6.32
N PRO A 231 -4.32 13.30 6.40
CA PRO A 231 -3.69 13.88 5.23
C PRO A 231 -3.48 12.82 4.14
N THR A 232 -3.64 13.23 2.89
CA THR A 232 -3.39 12.45 1.69
C THR A 232 -1.89 12.38 1.38
N GLN A 233 -1.49 11.51 0.45
CA GLN A 233 -0.11 11.41 0.00
C GLN A 233 0.37 12.72 -0.62
N GLU A 234 -0.46 13.36 -1.43
CA GLU A 234 -0.20 14.63 -2.09
C GLU A 234 -0.02 15.77 -1.08
N GLU A 235 -0.89 15.86 -0.08
CA GLU A 235 -0.79 16.85 1.00
C GLU A 235 0.51 16.69 1.81
N LEU A 236 0.93 15.45 2.08
CA LEU A 236 2.21 15.17 2.77
C LEU A 236 3.42 15.54 1.91
N LEU A 237 3.39 15.24 0.61
CA LEU A 237 4.45 15.62 -0.32
C LEU A 237 4.57 17.14 -0.43
N GLU A 238 3.46 17.85 -0.50
CA GLU A 238 3.45 19.31 -0.54
C GLU A 238 3.99 19.91 0.76
N LEU A 239 3.61 19.34 1.90
CA LEU A 239 4.15 19.76 3.19
C LEU A 239 5.69 19.58 3.25
N LEU A 240 6.21 18.43 2.78
CA LEU A 240 7.65 18.19 2.70
C LEU A 240 8.35 19.19 1.77
N ARG A 241 7.78 19.52 0.61
CA ARG A 241 8.34 20.55 -0.29
C ARG A 241 8.47 21.90 0.44
N ARG A 242 7.44 22.31 1.18
CA ARG A 242 7.46 23.56 1.96
C ARG A 242 8.43 23.51 3.14
N PHE A 243 8.67 22.32 3.69
CA PHE A 243 9.70 22.15 4.71
C PHE A 243 11.11 22.32 4.13
N GLU A 244 11.38 21.76 2.95
CA GLU A 244 12.68 21.90 2.28
C GLU A 244 13.07 23.36 2.04
N GLU A 245 12.11 24.27 1.82
CA GLU A 245 12.36 25.72 1.66
C GLU A 245 12.92 26.39 2.93
N ARG A 246 12.82 25.73 4.09
CA ARG A 246 13.33 26.23 5.38
C ARG A 246 14.74 25.74 5.72
N PHE A 247 15.36 24.95 4.84
CA PHE A 247 16.70 24.40 5.00
C PHE A 247 17.54 24.72 3.76
N ASP A 248 18.84 24.94 3.97
CA ASP A 248 19.79 25.11 2.86
C ASP A 248 19.99 23.78 2.12
N ILE A 249 19.99 22.67 2.88
CA ILE A 249 20.18 21.33 2.34
C ILE A 249 19.30 20.33 3.11
N GLY A 250 18.45 19.61 2.39
CA GLY A 250 17.74 18.43 2.89
C GLY A 250 18.39 17.15 2.38
N PHE A 251 18.79 16.26 3.30
CA PHE A 251 19.28 14.92 2.98
C PHE A 251 18.23 13.87 3.34
N TYR A 252 17.99 12.96 2.41
CA TYR A 252 17.08 11.83 2.56
C TYR A 252 17.86 10.54 2.38
N VAL A 253 17.87 9.67 3.38
CA VAL A 253 18.49 8.35 3.27
C VAL A 253 17.41 7.27 3.33
N ILE A 254 17.23 6.51 2.25
CA ILE A 254 16.22 5.45 2.16
C ILE A 254 16.93 4.12 1.93
N ASP A 255 16.88 3.25 2.94
CA ASP A 255 17.49 1.93 2.90
C ASP A 255 16.49 0.85 2.47
N GLY A 256 16.96 -0.10 1.65
CA GLY A 256 16.22 -1.32 1.32
C GLY A 256 15.04 -1.12 0.38
N LEU A 257 15.14 -0.25 -0.64
CA LEU A 257 14.01 0.04 -1.54
C LEU A 257 13.43 -1.23 -2.20
N ASP A 258 14.23 -2.27 -2.44
CA ASP A 258 13.78 -3.57 -2.96
C ASP A 258 12.90 -4.37 -1.98
N GLU A 259 12.90 -3.98 -0.70
CA GLU A 259 12.15 -4.62 0.38
C GLU A 259 10.77 -3.98 0.60
N ALA A 260 10.51 -2.84 -0.05
CA ALA A 260 9.19 -2.20 -0.03
C ALA A 260 8.19 -2.95 -0.93
N VAL A 261 6.89 -2.78 -0.64
CA VAL A 261 5.82 -3.25 -1.53
C VAL A 261 5.96 -2.57 -2.90
N VAL A 262 5.66 -3.29 -3.97
CA VAL A 262 5.85 -2.83 -5.36
C VAL A 262 5.25 -1.43 -5.58
N ASP A 263 4.01 -1.20 -5.16
CA ASP A 263 3.35 0.11 -5.30
C ASP A 263 4.10 1.20 -4.52
N THR A 264 4.48 0.93 -3.27
CA THR A 264 5.33 1.83 -2.46
C THR A 264 6.65 2.14 -3.15
N GLN A 265 7.28 1.19 -3.85
CA GLN A 265 8.52 1.46 -4.59
C GLN A 265 8.30 2.50 -5.69
N PHE A 266 7.23 2.35 -6.49
CA PHE A 266 6.90 3.31 -7.54
C PHE A 266 6.55 4.69 -6.97
N ASP A 267 5.76 4.72 -5.89
CA ASP A 267 5.33 5.96 -5.26
C ASP A 267 6.49 6.70 -4.58
N LEU A 268 7.44 5.98 -3.97
CA LEU A 268 8.67 6.59 -3.45
C LEU A 268 9.51 7.19 -4.56
N ILE A 269 9.62 6.55 -5.72
CA ILE A 269 10.31 7.13 -6.88
C ILE A 269 9.57 8.38 -7.37
N LYS A 270 8.24 8.40 -7.38
CA LYS A 270 7.44 9.59 -7.70
C LYS A 270 7.68 10.72 -6.69
N ALA A 271 7.73 10.41 -5.39
CA ALA A 271 8.08 11.35 -4.33
C ALA A 271 9.50 11.91 -4.50
N ILE A 272 10.48 11.05 -4.77
CA ILE A 272 11.87 11.44 -5.01
C ILE A 272 11.96 12.38 -6.20
N LYS A 273 11.21 12.19 -7.29
CA LYS A 273 11.18 13.14 -8.43
C LYS A 273 10.64 14.52 -8.07
N THR A 274 9.81 14.58 -7.04
CA THR A 274 9.02 15.74 -6.64
C THR A 274 9.74 16.67 -5.65
N LEU A 275 10.63 16.13 -4.81
CA LEU A 275 11.30 16.82 -3.71
C LEU A 275 12.68 17.38 -4.12
N ARG A 276 13.15 18.50 -3.58
CA ARG A 276 14.44 19.12 -3.97
C ARG A 276 15.65 18.53 -3.26
N GLY A 277 15.44 17.74 -2.20
CA GLY A 277 16.48 17.15 -1.38
C GLY A 277 17.46 16.24 -2.13
N ARG A 278 18.55 15.93 -1.45
CA ARG A 278 19.59 15.00 -1.90
C ARG A 278 19.29 13.62 -1.33
N PHE A 279 19.15 12.63 -2.21
CA PHE A 279 18.74 11.27 -1.85
C PHE A 279 19.91 10.31 -1.91
N ALA A 280 20.13 9.57 -0.82
CA ALA A 280 20.95 8.37 -0.78
C ALA A 280 20.03 7.15 -0.69
N LEU A 281 20.10 6.27 -1.68
CA LEU A 281 19.26 5.08 -1.78
C LEU A 281 20.13 3.83 -1.68
N THR A 282 19.63 2.77 -1.04
CA THR A 282 20.24 1.44 -1.14
C THR A 282 19.20 0.41 -1.58
N SER A 283 19.60 -0.53 -2.44
CA SER A 283 18.76 -1.66 -2.81
C SER A 283 19.52 -2.81 -3.45
N ARG A 284 18.84 -3.92 -3.72
CA ARG A 284 19.22 -4.84 -4.81
C ARG A 284 18.99 -4.16 -6.18
N PRO A 285 19.58 -4.65 -7.28
CA PRO A 285 19.34 -4.06 -8.61
C PRO A 285 17.84 -4.05 -8.98
N LEU A 286 17.33 -2.87 -9.35
CA LEU A 286 15.90 -2.62 -9.66
C LEU A 286 15.77 -1.98 -11.04
N LYS A 287 16.21 -2.71 -12.08
CA LYS A 287 16.34 -2.23 -13.48
C LYS A 287 15.16 -1.38 -13.99
N ARG A 288 13.92 -1.72 -13.61
CA ARG A 288 12.71 -0.98 -14.04
C ARG A 288 12.64 0.42 -13.45
N LEU A 289 13.04 0.59 -12.19
CA LEU A 289 13.00 1.86 -11.47
C LEU A 289 14.26 2.70 -11.71
N GLU A 290 15.39 2.06 -12.00
CA GLU A 290 16.64 2.74 -12.34
C GLU A 290 16.46 3.67 -13.55
N ALA A 291 15.70 3.23 -14.56
CA ALA A 291 15.37 4.04 -15.74
C ALA A 291 14.51 5.28 -15.42
N ALA A 292 13.81 5.29 -14.29
CA ALA A 292 12.95 6.40 -13.89
C ALA A 292 13.74 7.60 -13.34
N LEU A 293 15.00 7.42 -12.91
CA LEU A 293 15.85 8.48 -12.34
C LEU A 293 17.17 8.60 -13.14
N PRO A 294 17.16 9.22 -14.33
CA PRO A 294 18.28 9.18 -15.28
C PRO A 294 19.54 9.91 -14.81
N THR A 295 19.43 10.87 -13.89
CA THR A 295 20.56 11.63 -13.33
C THR A 295 21.17 10.98 -12.08
N THR A 296 20.84 9.72 -11.81
CA THR A 296 21.31 9.00 -10.62
C THR A 296 22.77 8.60 -10.78
N ARG A 297 23.57 8.85 -9.74
CA ARG A 297 24.89 8.26 -9.62
C ARG A 297 24.78 6.90 -8.95
N PHE A 298 25.01 5.83 -9.71
CA PHE A 298 25.03 4.47 -9.18
C PHE A 298 26.41 4.12 -8.65
N TYR A 299 26.45 3.40 -7.53
CA TYR A 299 27.69 2.81 -7.01
C TYR A 299 27.45 1.37 -6.55
N PRO A 300 28.41 0.45 -6.78
CA PRO A 300 28.30 -0.92 -6.33
C PRO A 300 28.60 -1.00 -4.82
N VAL A 301 27.76 -1.73 -4.09
CA VAL A 301 27.98 -2.08 -2.68
C VAL A 301 28.45 -3.52 -2.62
N THR A 302 29.74 -3.69 -2.30
CA THR A 302 30.40 -5.00 -2.16
C THR A 302 31.22 -5.04 -0.89
N ALA A 303 31.33 -6.21 -0.24
CA ALA A 303 32.21 -6.35 0.91
C ALA A 303 33.68 -6.30 0.49
N ASN A 304 34.40 -5.31 1.01
CA ASN A 304 35.83 -5.17 0.78
C ASN A 304 36.62 -6.08 1.73
N HIS A 305 37.71 -6.67 1.25
CA HIS A 305 38.68 -7.45 2.03
C HIS A 305 39.14 -6.73 3.30
N PHE A 306 39.41 -5.42 3.21
CA PHE A 306 39.85 -4.63 4.36
C PHE A 306 38.79 -4.58 5.48
N ASP A 307 37.55 -4.27 5.12
CA ASP A 307 36.44 -4.20 6.07
C ASP A 307 36.10 -5.58 6.66
N ILE A 308 36.19 -6.66 5.85
CA ILE A 308 36.03 -8.03 6.34
C ILE A 308 37.13 -8.36 7.36
N GLY A 309 38.37 -7.94 7.08
CA GLY A 309 39.48 -8.05 8.02
C GLY A 309 39.17 -7.38 9.35
N LEU A 310 38.70 -6.12 9.34
CA LEU A 310 38.31 -5.41 10.57
C LEU A 310 37.20 -6.13 11.34
N LEU A 311 36.21 -6.69 10.64
CA LEU A 311 35.16 -7.49 11.26
C LEU A 311 35.74 -8.73 11.97
N ILE A 312 36.64 -9.46 11.31
CA ILE A 312 37.30 -10.64 11.89
C ILE A 312 38.14 -10.24 13.10
N LEU A 313 38.92 -9.18 13.01
CA LEU A 313 39.74 -8.68 14.11
C LEU A 313 38.89 -8.27 15.32
N GLY A 314 37.74 -7.65 15.08
CA GLY A 314 36.79 -7.32 16.15
C GLY A 314 36.27 -8.54 16.92
N VAL A 315 36.07 -9.69 16.24
CA VAL A 315 35.70 -10.95 16.90
C VAL A 315 36.89 -11.55 17.64
N VAL A 316 38.08 -11.56 17.02
CA VAL A 316 39.32 -12.05 17.63
C VAL A 316 39.65 -11.31 18.92
N ASP A 317 39.51 -9.97 18.95
CA ASP A 317 39.80 -9.16 20.13
C ASP A 317 38.84 -9.41 21.30
N ARG A 318 37.61 -9.84 21.01
CA ARG A 318 36.61 -10.21 22.03
C ARG A 318 36.81 -11.61 22.59
N ASN A 319 37.67 -12.43 21.97
CA ASN A 319 37.94 -13.81 22.38
C ASN A 319 39.44 -14.01 22.68
N PRO A 320 39.88 -13.82 23.93
CA PRO A 320 41.29 -13.93 24.31
C PRO A 320 41.90 -15.32 24.08
N GLY A 321 41.10 -16.38 24.11
CA GLY A 321 41.55 -17.74 23.80
C GLY A 321 41.92 -17.86 22.32
N PHE A 322 41.02 -17.42 21.46
CA PHE A 322 41.22 -17.44 20.01
C PHE A 322 42.35 -16.51 19.58
N GLN A 323 42.45 -15.31 20.18
CA GLN A 323 43.54 -14.38 19.92
C GLN A 323 44.91 -14.98 20.27
N ARG A 324 45.04 -15.69 21.40
CA ARG A 324 46.29 -16.37 21.77
C ARG A 324 46.66 -17.44 20.76
N LEU A 325 45.70 -18.29 20.38
CA LEU A 325 45.92 -19.34 19.37
C LEU A 325 46.43 -18.76 18.04
N LEU A 326 45.83 -17.67 17.56
CA LEU A 326 46.25 -17.04 16.31
C LEU A 326 47.63 -16.39 16.40
N LYS A 327 47.97 -15.76 17.53
CA LYS A 327 49.28 -15.14 17.76
C LYS A 327 50.40 -16.17 17.87
N GLU A 328 50.19 -17.24 18.64
CA GLU A 328 51.17 -18.32 18.83
C GLU A 328 51.58 -18.97 17.50
N HIS A 329 50.66 -19.05 16.54
CA HIS A 329 50.88 -19.68 15.24
C HIS A 329 51.01 -18.70 14.07
N SER A 330 51.04 -17.38 14.30
CA SER A 330 51.07 -16.34 13.24
C SER A 330 50.01 -16.54 12.15
N PHE A 331 48.80 -16.95 12.53
CA PHE A 331 47.76 -17.43 11.60
C PHE A 331 46.67 -16.40 11.27
N GLN A 332 46.78 -15.19 11.79
CA GLN A 332 45.76 -14.15 11.65
C GLN A 332 45.53 -13.72 10.19
N ASP A 333 46.59 -13.47 9.42
CA ASP A 333 46.48 -13.05 8.03
C ASP A 333 45.89 -14.14 7.15
N GLU A 334 46.26 -15.40 7.41
CA GLU A 334 45.73 -16.56 6.71
C GLU A 334 44.23 -16.77 7.02
N LEU A 335 43.81 -16.59 8.28
CA LEU A 335 42.40 -16.60 8.66
C LEU A 335 41.60 -15.56 7.88
N VAL A 336 42.07 -14.31 7.86
CA VAL A 336 41.42 -13.20 7.14
C VAL A 336 41.33 -13.50 5.65
N ARG A 337 42.42 -13.98 5.04
CA ARG A 337 42.48 -14.36 3.63
C ARG A 337 41.45 -15.44 3.29
N ARG A 338 41.43 -16.55 4.04
CA ARG A 338 40.57 -17.72 3.77
C ARG A 338 39.08 -17.38 3.92
N ILE A 339 38.70 -16.66 4.97
CA ILE A 339 37.30 -16.23 5.16
C ILE A 339 36.90 -15.22 4.08
N SER A 340 37.75 -14.24 3.78
CA SER A 340 37.41 -13.23 2.78
C SER A 340 37.20 -13.84 1.40
N GLU A 341 38.09 -14.73 0.95
CA GLU A 341 37.95 -15.46 -0.32
C GLU A 341 36.66 -16.29 -0.38
N LYS A 342 36.33 -17.02 0.70
CA LYS A 342 35.11 -17.84 0.76
C LYS A 342 33.82 -17.01 0.85
N SER A 343 33.89 -15.79 1.37
CA SER A 343 32.72 -14.91 1.55
C SER A 343 32.16 -14.34 0.23
N LYS A 344 32.93 -14.38 -0.87
CA LYS A 344 32.55 -13.89 -2.20
C LYS A 344 31.92 -12.49 -2.19
N GLY A 345 32.46 -11.59 -1.36
CA GLY A 345 31.99 -10.21 -1.27
C GLY A 345 30.70 -10.01 -0.44
N MET A 346 30.32 -10.99 0.38
CA MET A 346 29.19 -10.91 1.30
C MET A 346 29.67 -10.85 2.76
N PHE A 347 29.53 -9.69 3.42
CA PHE A 347 29.88 -9.52 4.83
C PHE A 347 29.16 -10.51 5.74
N LEU A 348 27.90 -10.82 5.43
CA LEU A 348 27.14 -11.76 6.25
C LEU A 348 27.78 -13.15 6.27
N ILE A 349 28.24 -13.66 5.12
CA ILE A 349 28.91 -14.96 5.08
C ILE A 349 30.20 -14.90 5.91
N ALA A 350 30.99 -13.84 5.76
CA ALA A 350 32.21 -13.68 6.55
C ALA A 350 31.92 -13.66 8.07
N ALA A 351 30.88 -12.93 8.50
CA ALA A 351 30.44 -12.88 9.89
C ALA A 351 29.96 -14.24 10.42
N LEU A 352 29.20 -14.99 9.63
CA LEU A 352 28.76 -16.33 10.04
C LEU A 352 29.93 -17.32 10.07
N GLN A 353 30.88 -17.23 9.14
CA GLN A 353 32.04 -18.11 9.06
C GLN A 353 33.02 -17.88 10.23
N ILE A 354 33.25 -16.63 10.65
CA ILE A 354 34.12 -16.37 11.81
C ILE A 354 33.50 -16.90 13.11
N GLU A 355 32.18 -16.78 13.26
CA GLU A 355 31.42 -17.34 14.39
C GLU A 355 31.53 -18.87 14.45
N MET A 356 31.63 -19.55 13.30
CA MET A 356 31.80 -21.01 13.24
C MET A 356 33.18 -21.50 13.69
N VAL A 357 34.21 -20.66 13.64
CA VAL A 357 35.61 -21.08 13.90
C VAL A 357 36.24 -20.45 15.15
N GLN A 358 35.64 -19.39 15.70
CA GLN A 358 36.19 -18.66 16.86
C GLN A 358 36.30 -19.51 18.14
N HIS A 359 35.65 -20.67 18.20
CA HIS A 359 35.66 -21.58 19.34
C HIS A 359 36.64 -22.76 19.20
N CYS A 360 37.41 -22.83 18.10
CA CYS A 360 38.44 -23.86 17.94
C CYS A 360 39.53 -23.72 19.02
N LEU A 361 39.96 -24.85 19.59
CA LEU A 361 40.93 -24.91 20.68
C LEU A 361 42.36 -25.20 20.20
N SER A 362 42.53 -25.62 18.94
CA SER A 362 43.83 -25.92 18.34
C SER A 362 43.93 -25.43 16.89
N ILE A 363 45.15 -25.22 16.42
CA ILE A 363 45.39 -24.75 15.05
C ILE A 363 44.98 -25.81 14.00
N LEU A 364 45.13 -27.09 14.33
CA LEU A 364 44.71 -28.20 13.47
C LEU A 364 43.19 -28.21 13.29
N GLU A 365 42.45 -28.05 14.40
CA GLU A 365 41.00 -27.94 14.38
C GLU A 365 40.55 -26.72 13.58
N LEU A 366 41.19 -25.56 13.77
CA LEU A 366 40.90 -24.35 13.02
C LEU A 366 41.13 -24.55 11.51
N GLN A 367 42.25 -25.16 11.11
CA GLN A 367 42.52 -25.44 9.70
C GLN A 367 41.47 -26.36 9.08
N GLN A 368 41.12 -27.45 9.77
CA GLN A 368 40.08 -28.38 9.32
C GLN A 368 38.70 -27.71 9.23
N ALA A 369 38.35 -26.86 10.20
CA ALA A 369 37.10 -26.10 10.19
C ALA A 369 37.06 -25.11 9.01
N LEU A 370 38.16 -24.39 8.76
CA LEU A 370 38.30 -23.48 7.62
C LEU A 370 38.17 -24.20 6.27
N ASP A 371 38.71 -25.40 6.13
CA ASP A 371 38.60 -26.21 4.92
C ASP A 371 37.13 -26.57 4.63
N ARG A 372 36.37 -26.92 5.68
CA ARG A 372 34.95 -27.31 5.61
C ARG A 372 33.97 -26.13 5.60
N LEU A 373 34.45 -24.89 5.69
CA LEU A 373 33.55 -23.73 5.72
C LEU A 373 32.65 -23.69 4.47
N PRO A 374 31.33 -23.53 4.66
CA PRO A 374 30.37 -23.36 3.57
C PRO A 374 30.62 -22.07 2.79
N ALA A 375 30.47 -22.10 1.47
CA ALA A 375 30.79 -20.97 0.57
C ALA A 375 29.58 -20.11 0.18
N ASN A 376 28.37 -20.51 0.56
CA ASN A 376 27.13 -19.81 0.24
C ASN A 376 26.15 -19.87 1.43
N LEU A 377 25.15 -18.97 1.43
CA LEU A 377 24.16 -18.89 2.50
C LEU A 377 23.30 -20.15 2.61
N HIS A 378 22.98 -20.79 1.49
CA HIS A 378 22.17 -22.00 1.49
C HIS A 378 22.83 -23.08 2.35
N ASP A 379 24.12 -23.35 2.14
CA ASP A 379 24.86 -24.37 2.91
C ASP A 379 24.99 -24.00 4.39
N ILE A 380 25.20 -22.71 4.72
CA ILE A 380 25.25 -22.24 6.12
C ILE A 380 23.92 -22.52 6.83
N TYR A 381 22.80 -22.14 6.19
CA TYR A 381 21.48 -22.31 6.79
C TYR A 381 21.01 -23.76 6.76
N SER A 382 21.43 -24.55 5.77
CA SER A 382 21.21 -26.01 5.75
C SER A 382 21.90 -26.67 6.94
N GLN A 383 23.17 -26.36 7.21
CA GLN A 383 23.87 -26.86 8.40
C GLN A 383 23.21 -26.37 9.71
N ALA A 384 22.67 -25.16 9.74
CA ALA A 384 21.89 -24.69 10.89
C ALA A 384 20.58 -25.49 11.08
N LEU A 385 19.87 -25.80 10.00
CA LEU A 385 18.66 -26.63 10.03
C LEU A 385 18.95 -28.11 10.33
N GLU A 386 20.12 -28.62 9.93
CA GLU A 386 20.62 -29.94 10.35
C GLU A 386 20.89 -29.97 11.85
N ARG A 387 21.55 -28.95 12.41
CA ARG A 387 21.73 -28.80 13.86
C ARG A 387 20.40 -28.75 14.61
N ILE A 388 19.42 -28.01 14.08
CA ILE A 388 18.05 -27.99 14.61
C ILE A 388 17.43 -29.39 14.55
N SER A 389 17.62 -30.10 13.45
CA SER A 389 17.08 -31.45 13.25
C SER A 389 17.74 -32.50 14.14
N GLY A 390 18.98 -32.27 14.58
CA GLY A 390 19.70 -33.13 15.53
C GLY A 390 19.29 -32.96 16.99
N GLN A 391 18.47 -31.96 17.32
CA GLN A 391 17.89 -31.82 18.67
C GLN A 391 16.81 -32.89 18.92
N GLN A 392 16.27 -32.93 20.15
CA GLN A 392 15.09 -33.74 20.46
C GLN A 392 13.95 -33.42 19.48
N GLU A 393 13.20 -34.44 19.06
CA GLU A 393 12.19 -34.33 17.99
C GLU A 393 11.18 -33.20 18.25
N GLN A 394 10.74 -33.03 19.50
CA GLN A 394 9.82 -31.97 19.91
C GLN A 394 10.43 -30.57 19.71
N HIS A 395 11.69 -30.36 20.11
CA HIS A 395 12.40 -29.10 19.92
C HIS A 395 12.66 -28.82 18.44
N ALA A 396 13.08 -29.84 17.69
CA ALA A 396 13.30 -29.72 16.25
C ALA A 396 12.03 -29.31 15.50
N ARG A 397 10.88 -29.93 15.83
CA ARG A 397 9.57 -29.55 15.26
C ARG A 397 9.17 -28.14 15.66
N LEU A 398 9.35 -27.77 16.93
CA LEU A 398 9.05 -26.43 17.43
C LEU A 398 9.87 -25.37 16.69
N ALA A 399 11.19 -25.54 16.60
CA ALA A 399 12.09 -24.65 15.87
C ALA A 399 11.65 -24.45 14.42
N LYS A 400 11.34 -25.54 13.70
CA LYS A 400 10.89 -25.49 12.30
C LYS A 400 9.58 -24.72 12.14
N HIS A 401 8.66 -24.82 13.10
CA HIS A 401 7.41 -24.05 13.07
C HIS A 401 7.60 -22.58 13.48
N VAL A 402 8.55 -22.28 14.37
CA VAL A 402 8.96 -20.88 14.60
C VAL A 402 9.49 -20.28 13.29
N LEU A 403 10.40 -20.98 12.61
CA LEU A 403 10.96 -20.53 11.35
C LEU A 403 9.91 -20.45 10.22
N LEU A 404 8.91 -21.34 10.20
CA LEU A 404 7.76 -21.26 9.29
C LEU A 404 7.07 -19.89 9.39
N TRP A 405 6.75 -19.44 10.59
CA TRP A 405 6.08 -18.15 10.82
C TRP A 405 6.98 -16.96 10.46
N LEU A 406 8.29 -17.05 10.73
CA LEU A 406 9.23 -15.97 10.43
C LEU A 406 9.58 -15.85 8.95
N VAL A 407 9.60 -16.96 8.21
CA VAL A 407 10.02 -17.00 6.81
C VAL A 407 8.85 -16.81 5.86
N PHE A 408 7.72 -17.46 6.12
CA PHE A 408 6.55 -17.44 5.23
C PHE A 408 5.43 -16.53 5.73
N GLY A 409 5.53 -16.02 6.96
CA GLY A 409 4.62 -15.00 7.46
C GLY A 409 4.81 -13.66 6.76
N ARG A 410 3.74 -12.87 6.67
CA ARG A 410 3.73 -11.56 5.99
C ARG A 410 4.20 -10.41 6.87
N GLU A 411 4.23 -10.63 8.18
CA GLU A 411 4.58 -9.64 9.21
C GLU A 411 5.26 -10.34 10.38
N ALA A 412 6.17 -9.63 11.05
CA ALA A 412 6.77 -10.13 12.28
C ALA A 412 5.71 -10.21 13.39
N LEU A 413 5.62 -11.35 14.06
CA LEU A 413 4.70 -11.53 15.17
C LEU A 413 5.37 -11.12 16.49
N SER A 414 4.59 -10.51 17.39
CA SER A 414 5.02 -10.38 18.78
C SER A 414 5.12 -11.76 19.42
N PHE A 415 5.98 -11.92 20.40
CA PHE A 415 6.21 -13.20 21.07
C PHE A 415 4.90 -13.85 21.57
N PRO A 416 3.95 -13.12 22.22
CA PRO A 416 2.65 -13.69 22.60
C PRO A 416 1.78 -14.14 21.43
N ASN A 417 1.85 -13.44 20.28
CA ASN A 417 1.13 -13.82 19.08
C ASN A 417 1.75 -15.06 18.42
N LEU A 418 3.09 -15.14 18.42
CA LEU A 418 3.80 -16.32 17.92
C LEU A 418 3.52 -17.54 18.78
N GLN A 419 3.59 -17.44 20.12
CA GLN A 419 3.24 -18.55 21.02
C GLN A 419 1.81 -19.05 20.78
N TYR A 420 0.85 -18.13 20.58
CA TYR A 420 -0.52 -18.49 20.27
C TYR A 420 -0.61 -19.20 18.90
N ALA A 421 0.08 -18.67 17.89
CA ALA A 421 0.14 -19.29 16.57
C ALA A 421 0.74 -20.70 16.62
N LEU A 422 1.82 -20.89 17.39
CA LEU A 422 2.48 -22.17 17.58
C LEU A 422 1.57 -23.20 18.25
N SER A 423 0.78 -22.77 19.25
CA SER A 423 -0.20 -23.64 19.91
C SER A 423 -1.30 -24.16 18.98
N LEU A 424 -1.55 -23.47 17.86
CA LEU A 424 -2.50 -23.91 16.84
C LEU A 424 -1.84 -24.75 15.74
N THR A 425 -0.56 -24.52 15.46
CA THR A 425 0.19 -25.33 14.48
C THR A 425 0.66 -26.67 15.03
N LEU A 426 0.94 -26.75 16.33
CA LEU A 426 1.56 -27.90 16.99
C LEU A 426 0.63 -28.43 18.10
N PRO A 427 0.04 -29.62 17.93
CA PRO A 427 -0.81 -30.23 18.96
C PRO A 427 -0.07 -30.49 20.27
N ASP A 428 1.20 -30.85 20.18
CA ASP A 428 2.06 -31.18 21.32
C ASP A 428 2.84 -29.95 21.83
N TYR A 429 2.41 -28.73 21.51
CA TYR A 429 3.10 -27.52 21.96
C TYR A 429 3.11 -27.50 23.49
N PRO A 430 4.30 -27.50 24.15
CA PRO A 430 4.39 -27.70 25.60
C PRO A 430 3.78 -26.53 26.40
N GLY A 431 3.52 -25.38 25.76
CA GLY A 431 3.15 -24.16 26.46
C GLY A 431 4.32 -23.63 27.30
N GLY A 432 4.27 -22.34 27.66
CA GLY A 432 5.24 -21.80 28.62
C GLY A 432 6.70 -21.70 28.17
N VAL A 433 7.02 -21.97 26.90
CA VAL A 433 8.37 -21.73 26.33
C VAL A 433 8.66 -20.23 26.43
N ASP A 434 9.70 -19.87 27.18
CA ASP A 434 10.13 -18.49 27.32
C ASP A 434 10.96 -18.02 26.10
N LYS A 435 11.34 -16.74 26.09
CA LYS A 435 12.05 -16.12 24.97
C LYS A 435 13.45 -16.73 24.77
N GLU A 436 14.14 -17.04 25.87
CA GLU A 436 15.52 -17.55 25.83
C GLU A 436 15.55 -19.00 25.32
N ALA A 437 14.63 -19.83 25.78
CA ALA A 437 14.45 -21.19 25.29
C ALA A 437 14.09 -21.19 23.80
N LEU A 438 13.21 -20.29 23.34
CA LEU A 438 12.85 -20.19 21.92
C LEU A 438 14.06 -19.82 21.04
N VAL A 439 14.86 -18.84 21.46
CA VAL A 439 16.09 -18.43 20.76
C VAL A 439 17.11 -19.57 20.74
N SER A 440 17.29 -20.26 21.86
CA SER A 440 18.19 -21.40 22.01
C SER A 440 17.83 -22.57 21.07
N ILE A 441 16.56 -22.96 21.06
CA ILE A 441 16.04 -24.06 20.21
C ILE A 441 16.20 -23.73 18.71
N CYS A 442 16.17 -22.45 18.33
CA CYS A 442 16.36 -22.03 16.95
C CYS A 442 17.85 -21.87 16.54
N CYS A 443 18.80 -22.33 17.36
CA CYS A 443 20.24 -22.34 17.09
C CYS A 443 20.80 -20.98 16.61
N GLY A 444 20.32 -19.88 17.19
CA GLY A 444 20.81 -18.53 16.86
C GLY A 444 20.29 -17.97 15.52
N LEU A 445 19.29 -18.59 14.91
CA LEU A 445 18.62 -18.04 13.71
C LEU A 445 17.56 -16.99 14.05
N VAL A 446 17.11 -16.96 15.30
CA VAL A 446 15.98 -16.14 15.77
C VAL A 446 16.43 -15.22 16.89
N ALA A 447 15.93 -13.99 16.89
CA ALA A 447 16.06 -13.03 17.97
C ALA A 447 14.69 -12.46 18.35
N VAL A 448 14.56 -12.02 19.60
CA VAL A 448 13.38 -11.31 20.11
C VAL A 448 13.79 -9.89 20.45
N GLU A 449 13.10 -8.90 19.89
CA GLU A 449 13.37 -7.49 20.15
C GLU A 449 12.93 -7.11 21.57
N THR A 450 13.78 -6.38 22.29
CA THR A 450 13.55 -6.01 23.69
C THR A 450 12.40 -5.02 23.85
N GLU A 451 12.27 -4.04 22.95
CA GLU A 451 11.27 -2.96 23.06
C GLU A 451 9.89 -3.36 22.53
N THR A 452 9.86 -3.99 21.35
CA THR A 452 8.61 -4.27 20.61
C THR A 452 8.07 -5.68 20.86
N ASP A 453 8.87 -6.53 21.49
CA ASP A 453 8.60 -7.96 21.68
C ASP A 453 8.42 -8.74 20.37
N LEU A 454 8.91 -8.20 19.25
CA LEU A 454 8.80 -8.83 17.94
C LEU A 454 9.84 -9.93 17.79
N VAL A 455 9.40 -11.10 17.33
CA VAL A 455 10.27 -12.22 17.00
C VAL A 455 10.68 -12.10 15.54
N ARG A 456 11.99 -12.14 15.27
CA ARG A 456 12.57 -11.90 13.95
C ARG A 456 13.72 -12.86 13.67
N LEU A 457 14.02 -13.06 12.39
CA LEU A 457 15.28 -13.69 11.99
C LEU A 457 16.44 -12.76 12.35
N VAL A 458 17.56 -13.31 12.81
CA VAL A 458 18.77 -12.53 13.16
C VAL A 458 19.30 -11.77 11.96
N HIS A 459 19.19 -12.37 10.77
CA HIS A 459 19.60 -11.78 9.51
C HIS A 459 18.44 -11.73 8.53
N PHE A 460 18.21 -10.56 7.96
CA PHE A 460 17.11 -10.34 7.04
C PHE A 460 17.21 -11.20 5.76
N THR A 461 18.43 -11.37 5.25
CA THR A 461 18.71 -12.24 4.09
C THR A 461 18.55 -13.73 4.40
N ALA A 462 18.36 -14.12 5.66
CA ALA A 462 18.04 -15.49 6.02
C ALA A 462 16.68 -15.91 5.48
N GLN A 463 15.73 -14.99 5.32
CA GLN A 463 14.39 -15.30 4.81
C GLN A 463 14.46 -15.97 3.43
N ASP A 464 15.16 -15.34 2.48
CA ASP A 464 15.29 -15.84 1.11
C ASP A 464 16.02 -17.19 1.05
N ALA A 465 17.06 -17.36 1.88
CA ALA A 465 17.88 -18.57 1.87
C ALA A 465 17.22 -19.74 2.62
N LEU A 466 16.46 -19.47 3.69
CA LEU A 466 15.73 -20.48 4.46
C LEU A 466 14.45 -20.95 3.77
N ALA A 467 13.80 -20.10 2.97
CA ALA A 467 12.56 -20.45 2.29
C ALA A 467 12.63 -21.74 1.46
N PRO A 468 13.61 -21.96 0.56
CA PRO A 468 13.71 -23.23 -0.17
C PRO A 468 14.01 -24.40 0.77
N ILE A 469 14.93 -24.25 1.72
CA ILE A 469 15.37 -25.33 2.63
C ILE A 469 14.22 -25.78 3.55
N LEU A 470 13.43 -24.83 4.06
CA LEU A 470 12.29 -25.14 4.91
C LEU A 470 11.17 -25.88 4.17
N LYS A 471 11.04 -25.69 2.85
CA LYS A 471 10.06 -26.44 2.04
C LYS A 471 10.37 -27.93 1.97
N ASP A 472 11.64 -28.32 2.10
CA ASP A 472 12.03 -29.74 2.17
C ASP A 472 11.50 -30.41 3.45
N TYR A 473 11.31 -29.64 4.52
CA TYR A 473 10.78 -30.13 5.79
C TYR A 473 9.27 -29.88 5.97
N ILE A 474 8.77 -28.78 5.42
CA ILE A 474 7.38 -28.34 5.49
C ILE A 474 6.94 -28.04 4.05
N PRO A 475 6.45 -29.05 3.29
CA PRO A 475 6.16 -28.89 1.86
C PRO A 475 5.15 -27.79 1.52
N ASP A 476 4.12 -27.62 2.36
CA ASP A 476 3.03 -26.67 2.15
C ASP A 476 2.95 -25.61 3.28
N PRO A 477 3.92 -24.70 3.38
CA PRO A 477 4.00 -23.75 4.49
C PRO A 477 2.77 -22.83 4.55
N HIS A 478 2.33 -22.32 3.38
CA HIS A 478 1.13 -21.48 3.30
C HIS A 478 -0.15 -22.23 3.65
N GLY A 479 -0.20 -23.55 3.49
CA GLY A 479 -1.34 -24.37 3.90
C GLY A 479 -1.53 -24.38 5.42
N ILE A 480 -0.44 -24.50 6.16
CA ILE A 480 -0.43 -24.45 7.64
C ILE A 480 -0.82 -23.05 8.12
N LEU A 481 -0.20 -22.01 7.56
CA LEU A 481 -0.49 -20.62 7.91
C LEU A 481 -1.95 -20.25 7.60
N PHE A 482 -2.48 -20.69 6.46
CA PHE A 482 -3.89 -20.53 6.12
C PHE A 482 -4.80 -21.25 7.13
N ALA A 483 -4.49 -22.50 7.49
CA ALA A 483 -5.32 -23.27 8.42
C ALA A 483 -5.43 -22.57 9.79
N VAL A 484 -4.32 -22.07 10.33
CA VAL A 484 -4.30 -21.31 11.59
C VAL A 484 -5.08 -20.00 11.47
N ALA A 485 -4.83 -19.24 10.39
CA ALA A 485 -5.52 -17.98 10.18
C ALA A 485 -7.05 -18.17 10.03
N ALA A 486 -7.46 -19.15 9.23
CA ALA A 486 -8.84 -19.53 9.01
C ALA A 486 -9.53 -20.00 10.30
N GLN A 487 -8.87 -20.86 11.08
CA GLN A 487 -9.39 -21.31 12.37
C GLN A 487 -9.59 -20.13 13.32
N ARG A 488 -8.62 -19.21 13.39
CA ARG A 488 -8.73 -18.04 14.26
C ARG A 488 -9.89 -17.13 13.89
N LEU A 489 -10.14 -16.93 12.59
CA LEU A 489 -11.29 -16.15 12.10
C LEU A 489 -12.62 -16.82 12.42
N VAL A 490 -12.66 -18.15 12.41
CA VAL A 490 -13.82 -18.94 12.82
C VAL A 490 -14.08 -18.80 14.31
N ASP A 491 -13.06 -19.01 15.15
CA ASP A 491 -13.18 -19.00 16.61
C ASP A 491 -13.61 -17.62 17.15
N CYS A 492 -13.18 -16.55 16.48
CA CYS A 492 -13.57 -15.19 16.81
C CYS A 492 -14.90 -14.75 16.17
N GLY A 493 -15.63 -15.66 15.51
CA GLY A 493 -16.93 -15.36 14.93
C GLY A 493 -16.91 -14.33 13.80
N ILE A 494 -15.78 -14.22 13.07
CA ILE A 494 -15.62 -13.26 11.97
C ILE A 494 -16.37 -13.74 10.72
N VAL A 495 -16.27 -15.03 10.39
CA VAL A 495 -16.73 -15.58 9.11
C VAL A 495 -18.24 -15.38 8.86
N ASP A 496 -19.05 -15.46 9.91
CA ASP A 496 -20.50 -15.30 9.88
C ASP A 496 -20.98 -14.09 10.69
N ASN A 497 -20.04 -13.28 11.19
CA ASN A 497 -20.30 -12.18 12.11
C ASN A 497 -21.15 -12.58 13.33
N SER A 498 -20.98 -13.81 13.83
CA SER A 498 -21.60 -14.26 15.08
C SER A 498 -21.18 -13.42 16.29
N ALA A 499 -20.03 -12.75 16.21
CA ALA A 499 -19.59 -11.75 17.19
C ALA A 499 -20.43 -10.45 17.20
N GLY A 500 -21.34 -10.25 16.23
CA GLY A 500 -22.29 -9.15 16.23
C GLY A 500 -21.70 -7.78 15.93
N MET A 501 -20.55 -7.71 15.24
CA MET A 501 -19.88 -6.45 14.92
C MET A 501 -20.68 -5.67 13.87
N LYS A 502 -20.81 -4.35 14.07
CA LYS A 502 -21.58 -3.46 13.18
C LYS A 502 -20.81 -2.25 12.67
N THR A 503 -19.75 -1.84 13.37
CA THR A 503 -19.00 -0.61 13.11
C THR A 503 -17.51 -0.90 12.95
N LYS A 504 -16.80 -0.01 12.24
CA LYS A 504 -15.34 -0.07 12.10
C LYS A 504 -14.63 -0.12 13.45
N GLY A 505 -15.05 0.70 14.41
CA GLY A 505 -14.48 0.70 15.76
C GLY A 505 -14.64 -0.64 16.48
N ALA A 506 -15.79 -1.31 16.35
CA ALA A 506 -16.00 -2.63 16.93
C ALA A 506 -15.08 -3.70 16.32
N LEU A 507 -14.93 -3.68 14.98
CA LEU A 507 -13.99 -4.57 14.29
C LEU A 507 -12.55 -4.28 14.72
N GLY A 508 -12.12 -3.02 14.68
CA GLY A 508 -10.77 -2.61 15.10
C GLY A 508 -10.44 -3.00 16.55
N ASN A 509 -11.41 -2.87 17.47
CA ASN A 509 -11.25 -3.31 18.85
C ASN A 509 -11.14 -4.84 18.97
N ALA A 510 -11.94 -5.60 18.21
CA ALA A 510 -11.83 -7.05 18.19
C ALA A 510 -10.46 -7.50 17.63
N LEU A 511 -10.02 -6.91 16.52
CA LEU A 511 -8.73 -7.21 15.90
C LEU A 511 -7.54 -6.92 16.84
N LYS A 512 -7.63 -5.87 17.67
CA LYS A 512 -6.62 -5.54 18.70
C LYS A 512 -6.73 -6.40 19.97
N GLY A 513 -7.94 -6.74 20.37
CA GLY A 513 -8.22 -7.44 21.63
C GLY A 513 -7.89 -8.94 21.60
N HIS A 514 -7.82 -9.55 20.43
CA HIS A 514 -7.56 -10.99 20.28
C HIS A 514 -6.19 -11.27 19.66
N ARG A 515 -5.40 -12.13 20.34
CA ARG A 515 -4.12 -12.61 19.82
C ARG A 515 -4.27 -13.21 18.42
N LEU A 516 -3.33 -12.88 17.54
CA LEU A 516 -3.22 -13.29 16.14
C LEU A 516 -4.37 -12.84 15.23
N LEU A 517 -5.48 -12.31 15.75
CA LEU A 517 -6.68 -12.08 14.95
C LEU A 517 -6.47 -11.03 13.86
N LYS A 518 -5.77 -9.94 14.16
CA LYS A 518 -5.40 -8.93 13.15
C LYS A 518 -4.60 -9.55 12.00
N TYR A 519 -3.53 -10.28 12.32
CA TYR A 519 -2.74 -10.99 11.31
C TYR A 519 -3.61 -11.92 10.48
N SER A 520 -4.45 -12.73 11.13
CA SER A 520 -5.36 -13.65 10.45
C SER A 520 -6.32 -12.93 9.51
N TYR A 521 -6.91 -11.81 9.95
CA TYR A 521 -7.84 -11.02 9.13
C TYR A 521 -7.16 -10.39 7.91
N ASP A 522 -5.95 -9.86 8.10
CA ASP A 522 -5.21 -9.15 7.05
C ASP A 522 -4.59 -10.12 6.02
N HIS A 523 -4.13 -11.31 6.46
CA HIS A 523 -3.25 -12.17 5.64
C HIS A 523 -3.82 -13.55 5.26
N TRP A 524 -4.97 -13.99 5.79
CA TRP A 524 -5.50 -15.34 5.46
C TRP A 524 -5.67 -15.57 3.95
N ALA A 525 -6.13 -14.55 3.23
CA ALA A 525 -6.44 -14.65 1.82
C ALA A 525 -5.18 -14.80 0.95
N TYR A 526 -4.07 -14.19 1.39
CA TYR A 526 -2.77 -14.38 0.76
C TYR A 526 -2.31 -15.83 0.89
N HIS A 527 -2.29 -16.37 2.13
CA HIS A 527 -1.92 -17.77 2.35
C HIS A 527 -2.85 -18.75 1.62
N ALA A 528 -4.15 -18.43 1.54
CA ALA A 528 -5.11 -19.20 0.76
C ALA A 528 -4.73 -19.26 -0.73
N ARG A 529 -4.37 -18.13 -1.36
CA ARG A 529 -3.92 -18.11 -2.77
C ARG A 529 -2.68 -18.96 -3.00
N GLU A 530 -1.66 -18.80 -2.16
CA GLU A 530 -0.39 -19.50 -2.31
C GLU A 530 -0.51 -21.02 -2.16
N CYS A 531 -1.46 -21.51 -1.35
CA CYS A 531 -1.64 -22.95 -1.13
C CYS A 531 -2.67 -23.63 -2.04
N MET A 532 -3.46 -22.88 -2.83
CA MET A 532 -4.48 -23.43 -3.72
C MET A 532 -3.92 -24.20 -4.93
N THR A 533 -2.61 -24.19 -5.15
CA THR A 533 -1.93 -25.05 -6.13
C THR A 533 -2.07 -26.54 -5.76
N ASN A 534 -2.20 -26.86 -4.47
CA ASN A 534 -2.48 -28.19 -3.97
C ASN A 534 -4.01 -28.43 -3.91
N PRO A 535 -4.55 -29.43 -4.65
CA PRO A 535 -6.00 -29.68 -4.69
C PRO A 535 -6.64 -29.95 -3.31
N ALA A 536 -5.94 -30.63 -2.41
CA ALA A 536 -6.46 -30.92 -1.07
C ALA A 536 -6.58 -29.65 -0.22
N LEU A 537 -5.66 -28.69 -0.38
CA LEU A 537 -5.69 -27.41 0.31
C LEU A 537 -6.71 -26.46 -0.33
N ARG A 538 -6.87 -26.51 -1.66
CA ARG A 538 -7.95 -25.82 -2.37
C ARG A 538 -9.33 -26.18 -1.80
N ASP A 539 -9.60 -27.46 -1.52
CA ASP A 539 -10.87 -27.87 -0.93
C ASP A 539 -11.07 -27.34 0.49
N LYS A 540 -10.00 -27.23 1.28
CA LYS A 540 -10.05 -26.57 2.60
C LYS A 540 -10.36 -25.07 2.48
N VAL A 541 -9.77 -24.38 1.50
CA VAL A 541 -10.07 -22.96 1.21
C VAL A 541 -11.53 -22.82 0.80
N LEU A 542 -12.02 -23.67 -0.10
CA LEU A 542 -13.43 -23.69 -0.50
C LEU A 542 -14.36 -23.93 0.70
N ALA A 543 -14.05 -24.89 1.58
CA ALA A 543 -14.82 -25.14 2.79
C ALA A 543 -14.85 -23.92 3.72
N PHE A 544 -13.73 -23.22 3.90
CA PHE A 544 -13.67 -21.98 4.67
C PHE A 544 -14.49 -20.86 4.04
N VAL A 545 -14.35 -20.63 2.74
CA VAL A 545 -15.09 -19.59 2.00
C VAL A 545 -16.60 -19.85 2.06
N ARG A 546 -17.06 -21.10 2.02
CA ARG A 546 -18.47 -21.47 2.21
C ARG A 546 -19.04 -21.05 3.58
N ARG A 547 -18.18 -20.97 4.60
CA ARG A 547 -18.57 -20.51 5.95
C ARG A 547 -18.62 -18.99 6.05
N CYS A 548 -18.02 -18.26 5.11
CA CYS A 548 -18.00 -16.80 5.08
C CYS A 548 -19.35 -16.21 4.64
N LYS A 549 -20.39 -16.40 5.44
CA LYS A 549 -21.78 -16.00 5.12
C LYS A 549 -22.02 -14.50 5.32
N SER A 550 -21.29 -13.87 6.23
CA SER A 550 -21.44 -12.46 6.59
C SER A 550 -20.08 -11.89 7.02
N PHE A 551 -19.05 -12.09 6.21
CA PHE A 551 -17.69 -11.69 6.54
C PHE A 551 -17.59 -10.15 6.59
N PRO A 552 -17.17 -9.54 7.71
CA PRO A 552 -17.14 -8.10 7.88
C PRO A 552 -16.00 -7.48 7.07
N GLU A 553 -16.30 -6.36 6.43
CA GLU A 553 -15.37 -5.54 5.67
C GLU A 553 -15.61 -4.06 5.97
N GLU A 554 -14.51 -3.32 6.09
CA GLU A 554 -14.55 -1.88 6.23
C GLU A 554 -15.02 -1.20 4.94
N ASP A 555 -16.02 -0.32 5.05
CA ASP A 555 -16.47 0.53 3.94
C ASP A 555 -15.69 1.85 3.98
N PRO A 556 -14.89 2.21 2.97
CA PRO A 556 -14.13 3.47 2.95
C PRO A 556 -14.99 4.72 3.22
N TYR A 557 -16.29 4.69 2.89
CA TYR A 557 -17.18 5.84 2.92
C TYR A 557 -18.21 5.83 4.06
N SER A 558 -18.10 4.89 5.00
CA SER A 558 -19.07 4.72 6.08
C SER A 558 -18.41 4.23 7.38
N TYR A 559 -18.95 4.63 8.53
CA TYR A 559 -18.56 4.11 9.84
C TYR A 559 -19.09 2.69 10.11
N LYS A 560 -20.15 2.28 9.40
CA LYS A 560 -20.74 0.94 9.46
C LYS A 560 -19.98 -0.04 8.58
N LEU A 561 -19.92 -1.29 9.01
CA LEU A 561 -19.34 -2.39 8.25
C LEU A 561 -20.25 -2.79 7.08
N THR A 562 -19.60 -3.30 6.03
CA THR A 562 -20.23 -4.05 4.95
C THR A 562 -19.96 -5.53 5.18
N PHE A 563 -20.91 -6.40 4.83
CA PHE A 563 -20.77 -7.84 5.02
C PHE A 563 -20.80 -8.57 3.68
N LEU A 564 -19.80 -9.42 3.51
CA LEU A 564 -19.57 -10.20 2.32
C LEU A 564 -20.17 -11.60 2.46
N SER A 565 -20.81 -12.05 1.38
CA SER A 565 -21.17 -13.45 1.20
C SER A 565 -19.99 -14.23 0.57
N PRO A 566 -20.05 -15.57 0.46
CA PRO A 566 -18.95 -16.36 -0.10
C PRO A 566 -18.51 -15.90 -1.49
N LEU A 567 -19.46 -15.53 -2.36
CA LEU A 567 -19.15 -15.05 -3.71
C LEU A 567 -18.45 -13.68 -3.70
N HIS A 568 -18.80 -12.80 -2.76
CA HIS A 568 -18.12 -11.51 -2.60
C HIS A 568 -16.70 -11.71 -2.05
N VAL A 569 -16.50 -12.67 -1.14
CA VAL A 569 -15.17 -13.03 -0.62
C VAL A 569 -14.27 -13.55 -1.75
N VAL A 570 -14.78 -14.45 -2.61
CA VAL A 570 -14.06 -14.91 -3.81
C VAL A 570 -13.68 -13.73 -4.71
N ALA A 571 -14.63 -12.82 -4.96
CA ALA A 571 -14.41 -11.67 -5.81
C ALA A 571 -13.39 -10.67 -5.24
N ARG A 572 -13.46 -10.36 -3.95
CA ARG A 572 -12.53 -9.46 -3.27
C ARG A 572 -11.10 -9.99 -3.26
N HIS A 573 -10.93 -11.30 -3.06
CA HIS A 573 -9.62 -11.90 -2.85
C HIS A 573 -9.03 -12.63 -4.06
N GLY A 574 -9.75 -12.69 -5.19
CA GLY A 574 -9.23 -13.22 -6.45
C GLY A 574 -9.21 -14.74 -6.54
N PHE A 575 -10.12 -15.44 -5.86
CA PHE A 575 -10.11 -16.91 -5.83
C PHE A 575 -10.77 -17.54 -7.07
N HIS A 576 -10.19 -17.30 -8.24
CA HIS A 576 -10.72 -17.78 -9.52
C HIS A 576 -10.87 -19.31 -9.57
N SER A 577 -10.00 -20.04 -8.88
CA SER A 577 -9.96 -21.51 -8.95
C SER A 577 -11.19 -22.17 -8.35
N ILE A 578 -11.81 -21.59 -7.33
CA ILE A 578 -13.00 -22.14 -6.61
C ILE A 578 -14.30 -21.39 -6.95
N LEU A 579 -14.24 -20.47 -7.91
CA LEU A 579 -15.35 -19.59 -8.23
C LEU A 579 -16.58 -20.37 -8.73
N ASP A 580 -16.38 -21.37 -9.57
CA ASP A 580 -17.46 -22.16 -10.16
C ASP A 580 -18.26 -22.91 -9.10
N GLU A 581 -17.60 -23.52 -8.11
CA GLU A 581 -18.26 -24.17 -6.99
C GLU A 581 -19.02 -23.19 -6.10
N VAL A 582 -18.47 -22.00 -5.87
CA VAL A 582 -19.15 -20.97 -5.07
C VAL A 582 -20.35 -20.38 -5.83
N LEU A 583 -20.27 -20.27 -7.16
CA LEU A 583 -21.38 -19.84 -8.00
C LEU A 583 -22.52 -20.85 -8.01
N GLN A 584 -22.23 -22.15 -8.03
CA GLN A 584 -23.26 -23.18 -7.88
C GLN A 584 -24.03 -23.02 -6.56
N ILE A 585 -23.33 -22.73 -5.47
CA ILE A 585 -23.95 -22.50 -4.15
C ILE A 585 -24.78 -21.22 -4.13
N ALA A 586 -24.33 -20.18 -4.83
CA ALA A 586 -25.08 -18.94 -5.01
C ALA A 586 -26.28 -19.09 -5.98
N GLY A 587 -26.54 -20.30 -6.51
CA GLY A 587 -27.57 -20.53 -7.53
C GLY A 587 -27.33 -19.73 -8.82
N GLY A 588 -26.06 -19.48 -9.17
CA GLY A 588 -25.67 -18.66 -10.31
C GLY A 588 -25.94 -17.16 -10.14
N LYS A 589 -26.35 -16.69 -8.96
CA LYS A 589 -26.66 -15.27 -8.71
C LYS A 589 -25.40 -14.42 -8.60
N VAL A 590 -24.91 -13.94 -9.74
CA VAL A 590 -23.73 -13.04 -9.83
C VAL A 590 -24.03 -11.58 -9.42
N THR A 591 -25.31 -11.21 -9.31
CA THR A 591 -25.76 -9.84 -8.99
C THR A 591 -26.07 -9.62 -7.52
N LEU A 592 -25.62 -10.53 -6.65
CA LEU A 592 -25.78 -10.36 -5.21
C LEU A 592 -25.18 -9.02 -4.79
N ARG A 593 -25.82 -8.35 -3.83
CA ARG A 593 -25.29 -7.12 -3.25
C ARG A 593 -24.79 -7.41 -1.85
N THR A 594 -23.70 -6.75 -1.46
CA THR A 594 -23.22 -6.82 -0.08
C THR A 594 -24.30 -6.32 0.89
N CYS A 595 -24.32 -6.94 2.08
CA CYS A 595 -25.16 -6.47 3.17
C CYS A 595 -24.49 -5.25 3.82
N GLY A 596 -25.26 -4.24 4.21
CA GLY A 596 -24.72 -2.97 4.70
C GLY A 596 -24.85 -1.81 3.70
N PRO A 597 -24.13 -0.70 3.94
CA PRO A 597 -24.30 0.56 3.22
C PRO A 597 -23.72 0.55 1.81
N ARG A 598 -22.65 -0.20 1.54
CA ARG A 598 -21.94 -0.18 0.24
C ARG A 598 -22.79 -0.68 -0.92
N LYS A 599 -23.54 -1.77 -0.74
CA LYS A 599 -24.38 -2.41 -1.78
C LYS A 599 -23.62 -2.82 -3.05
N ALA A 600 -22.32 -3.12 -2.94
CA ALA A 600 -21.47 -3.53 -4.05
C ALA A 600 -21.82 -4.94 -4.54
N THR A 601 -21.54 -5.25 -5.81
CA THR A 601 -21.66 -6.60 -6.39
C THR A 601 -20.31 -7.33 -6.39
N PRO A 602 -20.27 -8.66 -6.56
CA PRO A 602 -19.02 -9.39 -6.75
C PRO A 602 -18.19 -8.83 -7.92
N LEU A 603 -18.82 -8.46 -9.04
CA LEU A 603 -18.12 -7.88 -10.17
C LEU A 603 -17.43 -6.55 -9.81
N MET A 604 -18.08 -5.70 -8.99
CA MET A 604 -17.46 -4.45 -8.50
C MET A 604 -16.26 -4.72 -7.61
N LEU A 605 -16.36 -5.66 -6.67
CA LEU A 605 -15.24 -6.00 -5.76
C LEU A 605 -14.06 -6.61 -6.51
N ALA A 606 -14.32 -7.52 -7.46
CA ALA A 606 -13.27 -8.06 -8.32
C ALA A 606 -12.63 -6.98 -9.19
N SER A 607 -13.42 -5.99 -9.62
CA SER A 607 -12.92 -4.88 -10.44
C SER A 607 -12.12 -3.87 -9.65
N GLU A 608 -12.51 -3.60 -8.40
CA GLU A 608 -11.78 -2.74 -7.45
C GLU A 608 -10.40 -3.31 -7.08
N HIS A 609 -10.25 -4.64 -7.04
CA HIS A 609 -8.98 -5.29 -6.67
C HIS A 609 -8.22 -5.87 -7.87
N GLY A 610 -8.69 -5.61 -9.10
CA GLY A 610 -7.96 -5.96 -10.31
C GLY A 610 -7.91 -7.46 -10.66
N HIS A 611 -8.83 -8.26 -10.13
CA HIS A 611 -8.84 -9.72 -10.35
C HIS A 611 -9.44 -10.08 -11.72
N VAL A 612 -8.65 -9.92 -12.77
CA VAL A 612 -9.06 -10.05 -14.18
C VAL A 612 -9.71 -11.41 -14.47
N GLU A 613 -9.17 -12.50 -13.94
CA GLU A 613 -9.67 -13.87 -14.14
C GLU A 613 -11.06 -14.05 -13.53
N VAL A 614 -11.28 -13.48 -12.33
CA VAL A 614 -12.59 -13.51 -11.68
C VAL A 614 -13.58 -12.63 -12.43
N VAL A 615 -13.16 -11.45 -12.89
CA VAL A 615 -13.98 -10.58 -13.75
C VAL A 615 -14.39 -11.36 -15.01
N ASP A 616 -13.44 -11.95 -15.74
CA ASP A 616 -13.72 -12.71 -16.95
C ASP A 616 -14.69 -13.88 -16.69
N ALA A 617 -14.52 -14.61 -15.60
CA ALA A 617 -15.39 -15.72 -15.25
C ALA A 617 -16.80 -15.27 -14.86
N LEU A 618 -16.93 -14.22 -14.04
CA LEU A 618 -18.24 -13.64 -13.70
C LEU A 618 -18.96 -13.14 -14.97
N LEU A 619 -18.25 -12.49 -15.89
CA LEU A 619 -18.78 -12.07 -17.18
C LEU A 619 -19.25 -13.26 -18.03
N ARG A 620 -18.52 -14.39 -18.05
CA ARG A 620 -18.97 -15.60 -18.76
C ARG A 620 -20.24 -16.19 -18.16
N TYR A 621 -20.33 -16.27 -16.84
CA TYR A 621 -21.51 -16.82 -16.16
C TYR A 621 -22.78 -16.02 -16.44
N THR A 622 -22.68 -14.69 -16.55
CA THR A 622 -23.83 -13.85 -16.95
C THR A 622 -24.38 -14.26 -18.32
N ARG A 623 -23.52 -14.64 -19.28
CA ARG A 623 -23.92 -15.10 -20.62
C ARG A 623 -24.53 -16.51 -20.59
N SER A 624 -23.90 -17.44 -19.86
CA SER A 624 -24.35 -18.84 -19.78
C SER A 624 -25.70 -18.98 -19.06
N SER A 625 -25.93 -18.23 -17.97
CA SER A 625 -27.24 -18.21 -17.29
C SER A 625 -28.36 -17.69 -18.20
N MET A 626 -28.02 -16.89 -19.21
CA MET A 626 -28.98 -16.37 -20.18
C MET A 626 -29.41 -17.41 -21.20
N LEU A 627 -28.46 -18.24 -21.67
CA LEU A 627 -28.75 -19.37 -22.54
C LEU A 627 -29.77 -20.32 -21.89
N TRP A 628 -29.62 -20.58 -20.58
CA TRP A 628 -30.54 -21.44 -19.82
C TRP A 628 -31.96 -20.86 -19.71
N SER A 629 -32.12 -19.56 -19.48
CA SER A 629 -33.46 -18.93 -19.41
C SER A 629 -34.15 -18.84 -20.77
N THR A 630 -33.40 -18.71 -21.87
CA THR A 630 -33.95 -18.83 -23.22
C THR A 630 -34.35 -20.26 -23.59
N LEU A 631 -33.68 -21.29 -23.03
CA LEU A 631 -33.97 -22.70 -23.29
C LEU A 631 -35.11 -23.26 -22.40
N SER A 632 -35.35 -22.69 -21.22
CA SER A 632 -36.36 -23.18 -20.26
C SER A 632 -37.80 -22.72 -20.54
N GLY A 633 -38.06 -22.03 -21.66
CA GLY A 633 -39.42 -21.68 -22.11
C GLY A 633 -40.16 -20.62 -21.27
N GLU A 634 -39.51 -20.02 -20.26
CA GLU A 634 -40.05 -18.86 -19.54
C GLU A 634 -39.85 -17.59 -20.39
N GLY A 635 -40.75 -17.43 -21.37
CA GLY A 635 -40.72 -16.35 -22.33
C GLY A 635 -40.79 -14.95 -21.69
N ARG A 636 -39.81 -14.11 -22.07
CA ARG A 636 -39.68 -12.64 -21.86
C ARG A 636 -38.92 -12.17 -20.62
N LEU A 637 -37.60 -12.39 -20.54
CA LEU A 637 -36.67 -11.52 -19.76
C LEU A 637 -35.25 -11.43 -20.38
N GLY A 638 -35.09 -11.75 -21.67
CA GLY A 638 -33.80 -12.18 -22.26
C GLY A 638 -32.79 -11.14 -22.76
N SER A 639 -33.12 -9.86 -22.90
CA SER A 639 -32.17 -8.83 -23.41
C SER A 639 -31.97 -7.64 -22.47
N HIS A 640 -32.98 -7.31 -21.66
CA HIS A 640 -32.90 -6.23 -20.66
C HIS A 640 -32.16 -6.61 -19.37
N LEU A 641 -31.92 -7.90 -19.10
CA LEU A 641 -31.16 -8.33 -17.92
C LEU A 641 -29.65 -8.11 -18.06
N LEU A 642 -29.03 -8.32 -19.25
CA LEU A 642 -27.60 -8.02 -19.50
C LEU A 642 -27.27 -6.56 -19.23
N LEU A 643 -28.07 -5.67 -19.82
CA LEU A 643 -27.94 -4.22 -19.74
C LEU A 643 -27.90 -3.73 -18.29
N ARG A 644 -28.56 -4.45 -17.37
CA ARG A 644 -28.70 -4.04 -15.97
C ARG A 644 -27.55 -4.50 -15.08
N GLN A 645 -26.73 -5.50 -15.45
CA GLN A 645 -25.78 -6.15 -14.51
C GLN A 645 -24.38 -5.53 -14.49
N LEU A 646 -23.76 -5.34 -15.66
CA LEU A 646 -22.43 -4.70 -15.80
C LEU A 646 -22.43 -3.26 -15.30
N ASN A 647 -23.58 -2.62 -15.51
CA ASN A 647 -23.85 -1.22 -15.25
C ASN A 647 -24.57 -1.00 -13.92
N LEU A 648 -24.69 -2.04 -13.06
CA LEU A 648 -25.17 -1.84 -11.70
C LEU A 648 -24.29 -0.79 -11.03
N GLN A 649 -24.94 0.04 -10.23
CA GLN A 649 -24.29 1.00 -9.37
C GLN A 649 -24.42 0.56 -7.92
N ASP A 650 -23.38 0.81 -7.13
CA ASP A 650 -23.39 0.67 -5.68
C ASP A 650 -24.14 1.85 -5.02
N SER A 651 -24.07 1.99 -3.69
CA SER A 651 -24.77 3.09 -3.01
C SER A 651 -24.21 4.49 -3.28
N LYS A 652 -23.02 4.59 -3.88
CA LYS A 652 -22.37 5.84 -4.31
C LYS A 652 -22.52 6.10 -5.81
N GLY A 653 -23.23 5.25 -6.54
CA GLY A 653 -23.33 5.38 -8.00
C GLY A 653 -22.15 4.74 -8.74
N MET A 654 -21.26 4.01 -8.06
CA MET A 654 -20.06 3.44 -8.66
C MET A 654 -20.37 2.15 -9.41
N THR A 655 -19.91 2.03 -10.65
CA THR A 655 -19.96 0.81 -11.46
C THR A 655 -18.66 0.01 -11.34
N ALA A 656 -18.66 -1.23 -11.83
CA ALA A 656 -17.45 -2.05 -11.91
C ALA A 656 -16.33 -1.37 -12.73
N LEU A 657 -16.70 -0.73 -13.85
CA LEU A 657 -15.77 0.03 -14.68
C LEU A 657 -15.18 1.22 -13.94
N MET A 658 -15.99 1.95 -13.14
CA MET A 658 -15.50 3.07 -12.34
C MET A 658 -14.52 2.62 -11.26
N PHE A 659 -14.79 1.51 -10.57
CA PHE A 659 -13.84 0.95 -9.58
C PHE A 659 -12.51 0.57 -10.25
N ALA A 660 -12.54 -0.21 -11.33
CA ALA A 660 -11.31 -0.57 -12.05
C ALA A 660 -10.56 0.66 -12.59
N SER A 661 -11.31 1.69 -13.00
CA SER A 661 -10.71 2.91 -13.55
C SER A 661 -10.08 3.79 -12.48
N LYS A 662 -10.73 3.89 -11.31
CA LYS A 662 -10.26 4.63 -10.14
C LYS A 662 -8.97 4.04 -9.57
N GLU A 663 -8.84 2.71 -9.57
CA GLU A 663 -7.68 1.99 -9.03
C GLU A 663 -6.64 1.61 -10.11
N GLY A 664 -6.84 2.06 -11.36
CA GLY A 664 -5.84 1.94 -12.43
C GLY A 664 -5.66 0.53 -13.01
N HIS A 665 -6.62 -0.38 -12.80
CA HIS A 665 -6.54 -1.76 -13.25
C HIS A 665 -6.83 -1.91 -14.76
N GLU A 666 -5.84 -1.54 -15.58
CA GLU A 666 -5.95 -1.51 -17.05
C GLU A 666 -6.47 -2.81 -17.65
N GLY A 667 -5.98 -3.97 -17.17
CA GLY A 667 -6.41 -5.29 -17.64
C GLY A 667 -7.91 -5.51 -17.43
N THR A 668 -8.43 -5.16 -16.25
CA THR A 668 -9.85 -5.23 -15.92
C THR A 668 -10.67 -4.27 -16.78
N VAL A 669 -10.22 -3.02 -16.93
CA VAL A 669 -10.88 -2.02 -17.78
C VAL A 669 -10.99 -2.53 -19.20
N GLN A 670 -9.91 -3.09 -19.77
CA GLN A 670 -9.91 -3.66 -21.11
C GLN A 670 -10.92 -4.81 -21.24
N ARG A 671 -11.05 -5.69 -20.22
CA ARG A 671 -12.04 -6.77 -20.24
C ARG A 671 -13.47 -6.25 -20.20
N LEU A 672 -13.76 -5.28 -19.35
CA LEU A 672 -15.09 -4.66 -19.24
C LEU A 672 -15.46 -3.93 -20.54
N LEU A 673 -14.54 -3.17 -21.13
CA LEU A 673 -14.77 -2.41 -22.38
C LEU A 673 -14.99 -3.31 -23.61
N LYS A 674 -14.47 -4.55 -23.62
CA LYS A 674 -14.74 -5.51 -24.69
C LYS A 674 -16.19 -5.99 -24.71
N HIS A 675 -16.96 -5.77 -23.64
CA HIS A 675 -18.36 -6.16 -23.58
C HIS A 675 -19.24 -5.09 -24.26
N LYS A 676 -20.04 -5.49 -25.25
CA LYS A 676 -20.86 -4.57 -26.07
C LYS A 676 -21.88 -3.74 -25.28
N ASP A 677 -22.28 -4.25 -24.12
CA ASP A 677 -23.31 -3.64 -23.26
C ASP A 677 -22.73 -2.72 -22.16
N THR A 678 -21.42 -2.50 -22.16
CA THR A 678 -20.75 -1.65 -21.17
C THR A 678 -21.06 -0.18 -21.42
N GLN A 679 -21.69 0.48 -20.44
CA GLN A 679 -21.97 1.92 -20.51
C GLN A 679 -20.81 2.71 -19.91
N VAL A 680 -19.92 3.17 -20.78
CA VAL A 680 -18.67 3.85 -20.41
C VAL A 680 -18.87 5.23 -19.76
N ASN A 681 -20.00 5.88 -20.05
CA ASN A 681 -20.30 7.25 -19.64
C ASN A 681 -21.26 7.36 -18.45
N LEU A 682 -21.55 6.27 -17.75
CA LEU A 682 -22.30 6.38 -16.51
C LEU A 682 -21.56 7.30 -15.54
N ALA A 683 -22.34 8.04 -14.73
CA ALA A 683 -21.84 8.95 -13.72
C ALA A 683 -22.23 8.44 -12.33
N ASN A 684 -21.32 8.60 -11.37
CA ASN A 684 -21.60 8.33 -9.97
C ASN A 684 -22.43 9.47 -9.35
N LYS A 685 -22.69 9.43 -8.03
CA LYS A 685 -23.48 10.47 -7.33
C LYS A 685 -22.84 11.86 -7.27
N TYR A 686 -21.62 12.02 -7.76
CA TYR A 686 -20.90 13.28 -7.85
C TYR A 686 -20.76 13.74 -9.32
N GLY A 687 -21.49 13.12 -10.25
CA GLY A 687 -21.37 13.38 -11.69
C GLY A 687 -20.13 12.75 -12.34
N GLN A 688 -19.32 11.98 -11.61
CA GLN A 688 -18.03 11.51 -12.10
C GLN A 688 -18.13 10.24 -12.93
N THR A 689 -17.51 10.24 -14.12
CA THR A 689 -17.40 9.08 -15.02
C THR A 689 -16.14 8.25 -14.76
N ALA A 690 -16.05 7.07 -15.38
CA ALA A 690 -14.85 6.24 -15.32
C ALA A 690 -13.59 6.98 -15.82
N LEU A 691 -13.72 7.79 -16.89
CA LEU A 691 -12.62 8.59 -17.44
C LEU A 691 -12.16 9.67 -16.46
N MET A 692 -13.09 10.35 -15.78
CA MET A 692 -12.77 11.35 -14.76
C MET A 692 -12.02 10.75 -13.58
N LEU A 693 -12.46 9.59 -13.09
CA LEU A 693 -11.81 8.89 -11.97
C LEU A 693 -10.39 8.44 -12.32
N ALA A 694 -10.20 7.84 -13.50
CA ALA A 694 -8.87 7.48 -13.98
C ALA A 694 -7.96 8.71 -14.17
N SER A 695 -8.53 9.81 -14.68
CA SER A 695 -7.78 11.04 -14.95
C SER A 695 -7.38 11.76 -13.66
N LYS A 696 -8.24 11.74 -12.64
CA LYS A 696 -7.98 12.31 -11.31
C LYS A 696 -6.85 11.58 -10.56
N ASN A 697 -6.67 10.28 -10.80
CA ASN A 697 -5.70 9.43 -10.10
C ASN A 697 -4.45 9.07 -10.93
N ASP A 698 -4.20 9.78 -12.04
CA ASP A 698 -3.01 9.61 -12.89
C ASP A 698 -2.85 8.20 -13.50
N HIS A 699 -3.96 7.57 -13.89
CA HIS A 699 -3.93 6.24 -14.49
C HIS A 699 -3.88 6.31 -16.03
N GLU A 700 -2.75 6.78 -16.55
CA GLU A 700 -2.54 7.05 -17.98
C GLU A 700 -2.95 5.88 -18.90
N GLY A 701 -2.51 4.66 -18.60
CA GLY A 701 -2.83 3.47 -19.40
C GLY A 701 -4.34 3.21 -19.45
N THR A 702 -5.03 3.39 -18.33
CA THR A 702 -6.49 3.28 -18.23
C THR A 702 -7.20 4.39 -19.02
N VAL A 703 -6.71 5.63 -18.92
CA VAL A 703 -7.23 6.77 -19.70
C VAL A 703 -7.12 6.47 -21.19
N GLN A 704 -5.98 5.97 -21.65
CA GLN A 704 -5.78 5.58 -23.05
C GLN A 704 -6.79 4.51 -23.50
N ARG A 705 -7.06 3.49 -22.66
CA ARG A 705 -8.05 2.45 -22.98
C ARG A 705 -9.47 3.00 -23.06
N LEU A 706 -9.84 3.90 -22.16
CA LEU A 706 -11.16 4.54 -22.15
C LEU A 706 -11.32 5.46 -23.37
N LEU A 707 -10.32 6.27 -23.71
CA LEU A 707 -10.35 7.15 -24.89
C LEU A 707 -10.41 6.36 -26.21
N ALA A 708 -9.78 5.18 -26.28
CA ALA A 708 -9.86 4.32 -27.45
C ALA A 708 -11.25 3.67 -27.65
N HIS A 709 -12.14 3.73 -26.66
CA HIS A 709 -13.49 3.18 -26.78
C HIS A 709 -14.41 4.17 -27.50
N LYS A 710 -15.02 3.73 -28.61
CA LYS A 710 -15.81 4.58 -29.53
C LYS A 710 -16.95 5.38 -28.88
N ASP A 711 -17.54 4.86 -27.80
CA ASP A 711 -18.71 5.47 -27.15
C ASP A 711 -18.30 6.44 -26.02
N THR A 712 -17.00 6.65 -25.78
CA THR A 712 -16.51 7.50 -24.68
C THR A 712 -16.77 8.97 -24.96
N GLN A 713 -17.45 9.64 -24.01
CA GLN A 713 -17.68 11.07 -24.05
C GLN A 713 -16.67 11.80 -23.16
N VAL A 714 -15.65 12.38 -23.80
CA VAL A 714 -14.47 12.96 -23.12
C VAL A 714 -14.80 14.23 -22.34
N ASN A 715 -15.77 15.01 -22.81
CA ASN A 715 -16.10 16.33 -22.27
C ASN A 715 -17.31 16.34 -21.34
N LEU A 716 -17.73 15.18 -20.82
CA LEU A 716 -18.69 15.18 -19.72
C LEU A 716 -18.10 15.94 -18.54
N ALA A 717 -18.99 16.58 -17.78
CA ALA A 717 -18.64 17.36 -16.59
C ALA A 717 -19.27 16.72 -15.35
N ASP A 718 -18.54 16.78 -14.24
CA ASP A 718 -19.05 16.37 -12.92
C ASP A 718 -20.04 17.42 -12.38
N ASP A 719 -20.58 17.21 -11.18
CA ASP A 719 -21.57 18.13 -10.59
C ASP A 719 -21.02 19.55 -10.33
N TYR A 720 -19.69 19.72 -10.37
CA TYR A 720 -19.00 21.00 -10.25
C TYR A 720 -18.65 21.61 -11.62
N GLY A 721 -19.09 21.00 -12.72
CA GLY A 721 -18.74 21.46 -14.07
C GLY A 721 -17.34 21.00 -14.53
N ARG A 722 -16.64 20.16 -13.77
CA ARG A 722 -15.26 19.76 -14.09
C ARG A 722 -15.22 18.56 -15.01
N THR A 723 -14.43 18.66 -16.08
CA THR A 723 -14.19 17.55 -17.00
C THR A 723 -13.00 16.68 -16.57
N ALA A 724 -12.82 15.51 -17.20
CA ALA A 724 -11.65 14.67 -16.97
C ALA A 724 -10.32 15.42 -17.18
N PHE A 725 -10.28 16.31 -18.18
CA PHE A 725 -9.14 17.17 -18.47
C PHE A 725 -8.89 18.21 -17.38
N MET A 726 -9.93 18.84 -16.83
CA MET A 726 -9.80 19.75 -15.69
C MET A 726 -9.27 19.04 -14.45
N LEU A 727 -9.80 17.85 -14.13
CA LEU A 727 -9.35 17.07 -12.98
C LEU A 727 -7.88 16.64 -13.12
N ALA A 728 -7.44 16.24 -14.32
CA ALA A 728 -6.03 15.94 -14.56
C ALA A 728 -5.15 17.20 -14.43
N SER A 729 -5.64 18.34 -14.91
CA SER A 729 -4.92 19.62 -14.85
C SER A 729 -4.83 20.19 -13.43
N GLU A 730 -5.91 20.08 -12.65
CA GLU A 730 -6.01 20.48 -11.24
C GLU A 730 -5.02 19.72 -10.37
N ASN A 731 -4.71 18.45 -10.71
CA ASN A 731 -3.78 17.60 -9.95
C ASN A 731 -2.37 17.53 -10.58
N GLY A 732 -2.14 18.19 -11.72
CA GLY A 732 -0.83 18.25 -12.38
C GLY A 732 -0.38 16.93 -13.02
N HIS A 733 -1.33 16.10 -13.45
CA HIS A 733 -1.06 14.77 -14.03
C HIS A 733 -0.67 14.91 -15.50
N GLU A 734 0.56 15.36 -15.74
CA GLU A 734 1.10 15.73 -17.06
C GLU A 734 0.90 14.65 -18.13
N GLY A 735 1.27 13.38 -17.85
CA GLY A 735 1.09 12.29 -18.80
C GLY A 735 -0.38 12.07 -19.18
N THR A 736 -1.28 12.16 -18.21
CA THR A 736 -2.72 12.09 -18.42
C THR A 736 -3.24 13.27 -19.24
N VAL A 737 -2.76 14.49 -18.94
CA VAL A 737 -3.09 15.71 -19.70
C VAL A 737 -2.66 15.56 -21.15
N GLN A 738 -1.43 15.13 -21.42
CA GLN A 738 -0.93 14.91 -22.77
C GLN A 738 -1.78 13.89 -23.54
N ARG A 739 -2.22 12.81 -22.89
CA ARG A 739 -3.14 11.83 -23.52
C ARG A 739 -4.50 12.44 -23.86
N LEU A 740 -5.05 13.26 -22.98
CA LEU A 740 -6.31 13.95 -23.22
C LEU A 740 -6.18 15.01 -24.32
N LEU A 741 -5.08 15.78 -24.34
CA LEU A 741 -4.78 16.78 -25.38
C LEU A 741 -4.58 16.13 -26.75
N ALA A 742 -3.95 14.96 -26.81
CA ALA A 742 -3.78 14.21 -28.05
C ALA A 742 -5.10 13.68 -28.64
N HIS A 743 -6.20 13.69 -27.86
CA HIS A 743 -7.51 13.25 -28.33
C HIS A 743 -8.29 14.43 -28.93
N GLU A 744 -8.54 14.39 -30.25
CA GLU A 744 -9.05 15.54 -31.04
C GLU A 744 -10.37 16.17 -30.53
N VAL A 745 -11.20 15.39 -29.83
CA VAL A 745 -12.51 15.84 -29.33
C VAL A 745 -12.41 16.61 -28.00
N THR A 746 -11.25 16.60 -27.32
CA THR A 746 -11.08 17.19 -25.99
C THR A 746 -11.25 18.71 -26.02
N GLN A 747 -12.14 19.23 -25.18
CA GLN A 747 -12.37 20.67 -25.06
C GLN A 747 -11.58 21.26 -23.89
N VAL A 748 -10.45 21.89 -24.21
CA VAL A 748 -9.49 22.42 -23.23
C VAL A 748 -9.91 23.72 -22.55
N ASN A 749 -10.87 24.46 -23.12
CA ASN A 749 -11.32 25.77 -22.64
C ASN A 749 -12.71 25.75 -21.99
N LEU A 750 -13.22 24.57 -21.63
CA LEU A 750 -14.40 24.53 -20.77
C LEU A 750 -14.06 25.21 -19.44
N ALA A 751 -15.06 25.81 -18.81
CA ALA A 751 -14.97 26.40 -17.49
C ALA A 751 -15.82 25.56 -16.54
N ASP A 752 -15.32 25.33 -15.33
CA ASP A 752 -16.11 24.75 -14.26
C ASP A 752 -17.23 25.70 -13.80
N ASN A 753 -18.08 25.20 -12.91
CA ASN A 753 -19.19 25.97 -12.35
C ASN A 753 -18.81 26.69 -11.04
N ASP A 754 -17.53 26.70 -10.65
CA ASP A 754 -17.10 27.42 -9.47
C ASP A 754 -17.15 28.94 -9.70
N ASN A 755 -17.11 29.73 -8.62
CA ASN A 755 -17.39 31.17 -8.63
C ASN A 755 -16.54 32.00 -9.61
N ASP A 756 -15.41 31.46 -10.09
CA ASP A 756 -14.49 32.11 -11.02
C ASP A 756 -14.43 31.44 -12.41
N GLY A 757 -15.15 30.34 -12.63
CA GLY A 757 -15.18 29.61 -13.91
C GLY A 757 -13.80 29.10 -14.35
N GLY A 758 -13.18 28.25 -13.54
CA GLY A 758 -11.83 27.74 -13.75
C GLY A 758 -11.72 26.90 -15.02
N THR A 759 -10.81 27.28 -15.92
CA THR A 759 -10.39 26.42 -17.04
C THR A 759 -9.26 25.49 -16.60
N GLY A 760 -8.97 24.42 -17.35
CA GLY A 760 -7.85 23.52 -17.02
C GLY A 760 -6.50 24.24 -16.89
N LEU A 761 -6.24 25.26 -17.72
CA LEU A 761 -5.05 26.11 -17.61
C LEU A 761 -5.03 26.91 -16.30
N MET A 762 -6.18 27.44 -15.88
CA MET A 762 -6.30 28.21 -14.64
C MET A 762 -6.12 27.32 -13.43
N LEU A 763 -6.72 26.14 -13.42
CA LEU A 763 -6.55 25.15 -12.37
C LEU A 763 -5.08 24.70 -12.28
N ALA A 764 -4.46 24.33 -13.40
CA ALA A 764 -3.03 23.98 -13.42
C ALA A 764 -2.14 25.12 -12.92
N SER A 765 -2.46 26.37 -13.27
CA SER A 765 -1.71 27.55 -12.81
C SER A 765 -1.92 27.82 -11.32
N LEU A 766 -3.16 27.70 -10.83
CA LEU A 766 -3.53 27.93 -9.43
C LEU A 766 -2.81 26.96 -8.49
N TYR A 767 -2.71 25.69 -8.90
CA TYR A 767 -2.04 24.64 -8.13
C TYR A 767 -0.54 24.49 -8.47
N GLY A 768 0.03 25.38 -9.29
CA GLY A 768 1.48 25.46 -9.53
C GLY A 768 2.05 24.35 -10.41
N HIS A 769 1.24 23.74 -11.27
CA HIS A 769 1.62 22.62 -12.14
C HIS A 769 2.29 23.11 -13.43
N ALA A 770 3.56 23.54 -13.31
CA ALA A 770 4.32 24.16 -14.40
C ALA A 770 4.41 23.33 -15.68
N GLY A 771 4.60 22.00 -15.58
CA GLY A 771 4.65 21.10 -16.75
C GLY A 771 3.33 21.08 -17.52
N THR A 772 2.22 20.90 -16.81
CA THR A 772 0.87 20.99 -17.38
C THR A 772 0.56 22.37 -17.97
N VAL A 773 0.97 23.45 -17.29
CA VAL A 773 0.81 24.81 -17.83
C VAL A 773 1.58 24.99 -19.13
N GLN A 774 2.81 24.49 -19.20
CA GLN A 774 3.62 24.53 -20.41
C GLN A 774 2.95 23.75 -21.54
N ASP A 775 2.54 22.50 -21.31
CA ASP A 775 1.83 21.67 -22.29
C ASP A 775 0.57 22.38 -22.82
N LEU A 776 -0.15 23.09 -21.95
CA LEU A 776 -1.35 23.83 -22.33
C LEU A 776 -1.07 25.10 -23.10
N LEU A 777 -0.03 25.86 -22.74
CA LEU A 777 0.37 27.04 -23.49
C LEU A 777 0.91 26.69 -24.88
N GLU A 778 1.51 25.51 -25.03
CA GLU A 778 1.97 24.97 -26.32
C GLU A 778 0.83 24.38 -27.16
N HIS A 779 -0.29 24.00 -26.53
CA HIS A 779 -1.44 23.44 -27.23
C HIS A 779 -2.24 24.52 -27.99
N LYS A 780 -2.38 24.32 -29.31
CA LYS A 780 -2.98 25.28 -30.27
C LYS A 780 -4.38 25.79 -29.91
N ASP A 781 -5.18 24.96 -29.24
CA ASP A 781 -6.58 25.28 -28.93
C ASP A 781 -6.75 26.00 -27.59
N THR A 782 -5.69 26.17 -26.80
CA THR A 782 -5.76 26.79 -25.48
C THR A 782 -5.95 28.30 -25.58
N ARG A 783 -6.92 28.84 -24.83
CA ARG A 783 -7.18 30.28 -24.74
C ARG A 783 -6.67 30.82 -23.41
N VAL A 784 -5.71 31.73 -23.47
CA VAL A 784 -5.11 32.40 -22.30
C VAL A 784 -5.92 33.65 -21.86
N LYS A 785 -6.93 34.07 -22.64
CA LYS A 785 -7.76 35.25 -22.34
C LYS A 785 -9.13 34.85 -21.79
N CYS A 786 -9.47 35.32 -20.58
CA CYS A 786 -10.85 35.30 -20.07
C CYS A 786 -11.66 36.50 -20.55
N ARG A 787 -12.99 36.35 -20.53
CA ARG A 787 -13.98 37.41 -20.76
C ARG A 787 -14.10 38.34 -19.57
#